data_AF-A0AAU9LMP8-F1
#
_entry.id   AF-A0AAU9LMP8-F1
#
_cell.length_a   1.000
_cell.length_b   1.000
_cell.length_c   1.000
_cell.angle_alpha   90.00
_cell.angle_beta   90.00
_cell.angle_gamma   90.00
#
_symmetry.space_group_name_H-M   'P 1'
#
loop_
_entity.id
_entity.type
_entity.pdbx_description
1 polymer ?
#
loop_
_entity_poly.entity_id
_entity_poly.type
_entity_poly.pdbx_seq_one_letter_code
_entity_poly.pdbx_strand_id
1 'polypeptide(L)'
;MALLKQLEHLKISLDVIKLATNNFGPENFVGVGGFGKVYKAEITTTEGLTKAVAIKRLDRRHGQGEREFLMEIMMLSRYRHKNLVSLLGFCDEGDEKILVYDYEFNGSLEKYLGSNSLTWGQRLKICIGAARGLEYLHNPLGTQQRVLHRDVKSANVLLDQFWEAKIADFGLSKIGPANQEFTFLVSNAVGTFGYCDPLYAETNFLTKESDVYSFGVVLFEVLCGRLCIGKPDDKHRLLTKLAQISYEQGKLDDIIFHGLRGQMESNSLRTYSSIAYRCLKREREERPTMAQVLEELELSLEYQESFQSGKPMEYEEIIQMADREQPLVYTNKRELKLLLSSGIRFDWGRRWFSLSKKEQNCEMISASEFTFQDPGIVQWIPHSTSRFSEVAKIERPHNLQIVVDVETRFLSPGITYAAYLVLKYCDTFSSSSHVDQSKMTREPIFLGLQFKFKDANESSFSHLADWTDNGWMILELCQFVSYRKVAKLELLLEGIPCYNFMLLEGIQFLPIEMQAIEEEPLVVVDNSNTMIDANWEQKLPNDYQYIIKAAKDRVPYNITNKEIYTLLSNGILTNKGQMLFSLDKNGIKCCMASARAFLEDNDGEFSRFSDLACFRWISLHESRFEKVAECQSGRVLRINCPINSHMLTPNTTYATYLVCKLPEVSHVTLKCPLEVKDINFGSPNFNEVRFIYLSSPKTPLIMLTNSDQDRNQRPTMNPLSRPKIESMLRQRKDGWMEAQIWTFKADAATSVNVTFALTCNEREQLTGLIVQGIEIRPKYTLLVK
;
A
#
# COMPACT_ATOMS: atom_id res chain seq x y z
N MET A 1 3.56 54.27 -39.44
CA MET A 1 3.27 54.56 -40.87
C MET A 1 3.76 53.45 -41.81
N ALA A 2 5.06 53.13 -41.92
CA ALA A 2 5.55 52.10 -42.86
C ALA A 2 5.06 50.66 -42.55
N LEU A 3 4.99 50.26 -41.27
CA LEU A 3 4.50 48.94 -40.84
C LEU A 3 3.01 48.74 -41.18
N LEU A 4 2.15 49.74 -40.93
CA LEU A 4 0.72 49.65 -41.22
C LEU A 4 0.46 49.54 -42.74
N LYS A 5 1.28 50.16 -43.58
CA LYS A 5 1.21 49.99 -45.04
C LYS A 5 1.52 48.55 -45.48
N GLN A 6 2.41 47.84 -44.78
CA GLN A 6 2.70 46.43 -45.10
C GLN A 6 1.58 45.48 -44.62
N LEU A 7 0.78 45.90 -43.65
CA LEU A 7 -0.31 45.14 -43.06
C LEU A 7 -1.69 45.59 -43.56
N GLU A 8 -1.75 46.30 -44.69
CA GLU A 8 -2.99 46.85 -45.25
C GLU A 8 -4.01 45.74 -45.59
N HIS A 9 -3.52 44.54 -45.93
CA HIS A 9 -4.34 43.34 -46.14
C HIS A 9 -5.07 42.82 -44.87
N LEU A 10 -4.68 43.28 -43.68
CA LEU A 10 -5.36 42.97 -42.40
C LEU A 10 -6.33 44.07 -41.97
N LYS A 11 -6.48 45.14 -42.76
CA LYS A 11 -7.37 46.25 -42.42
C LYS A 11 -8.83 45.87 -42.68
N ILE A 12 -9.67 46.05 -41.67
CA ILE A 12 -11.12 45.84 -41.74
C ILE A 12 -11.81 47.20 -41.59
N SER A 13 -12.76 47.49 -42.49
CA SER A 13 -13.50 48.76 -42.44
C SER A 13 -14.37 48.86 -41.19
N LEU A 14 -14.54 50.08 -40.68
CA LEU A 14 -15.37 50.36 -39.52
C LEU A 14 -16.83 49.98 -39.75
N ASP A 15 -17.33 50.15 -40.98
CA ASP A 15 -18.71 49.81 -41.33
C ASP A 15 -19.00 48.32 -41.21
N VAL A 16 -18.05 47.46 -41.62
CA VAL A 16 -18.15 46.00 -41.44
C VAL A 16 -18.20 45.65 -39.95
N ILE A 17 -17.35 46.26 -39.13
CA ILE A 17 -17.30 46.01 -37.68
C ILE A 17 -18.59 46.46 -37.00
N LYS A 18 -19.11 47.65 -37.36
CA LYS A 18 -20.38 48.16 -36.84
C LYS A 18 -21.53 47.24 -37.24
N LEU A 19 -21.59 46.80 -38.50
CA LEU A 19 -22.63 45.87 -38.95
C LEU A 19 -22.57 44.56 -38.15
N ALA A 20 -21.38 43.97 -38.01
CA ALA A 20 -21.18 42.69 -37.33
C ALA A 20 -21.48 42.73 -35.82
N THR A 21 -21.33 43.89 -35.19
CA THR A 21 -21.57 44.08 -33.74
C THR A 21 -22.90 44.74 -33.41
N ASN A 22 -23.77 44.97 -34.40
CA ASN A 22 -24.97 45.79 -34.27
C ASN A 22 -24.67 47.15 -33.61
N ASN A 23 -23.71 47.86 -34.18
CA ASN A 23 -23.17 49.14 -33.71
C ASN A 23 -22.69 49.09 -32.24
N PHE A 24 -21.92 48.05 -31.89
CA PHE A 24 -21.44 47.80 -30.53
C PHE A 24 -22.58 47.66 -29.50
N GLY A 25 -23.65 46.98 -29.90
CA GLY A 25 -24.83 46.74 -29.06
C GLY A 25 -24.52 45.97 -27.77
N PRO A 26 -25.29 46.19 -26.70
CA PRO A 26 -25.08 45.54 -25.40
C PRO A 26 -25.20 44.01 -25.45
N GLU A 27 -25.96 43.45 -26.39
CA GLU A 27 -26.12 42.00 -26.61
C GLU A 27 -24.83 41.33 -27.08
N ASN A 28 -23.94 42.09 -27.72
CA ASN A 28 -22.66 41.62 -28.21
C ASN A 28 -21.52 41.91 -27.23
N PHE A 29 -21.79 42.58 -26.10
CA PHE A 29 -20.78 42.93 -25.13
C PHE A 29 -20.29 41.70 -24.34
N VAL A 30 -18.97 41.50 -24.30
CA VAL A 30 -18.34 40.38 -23.60
C VAL A 30 -17.74 40.82 -22.27
N GLY A 31 -17.13 41.99 -22.24
CA GLY A 31 -16.45 42.50 -21.05
C GLY A 31 -15.60 43.74 -21.30
N VAL A 32 -15.00 44.24 -20.23
CA VAL A 32 -14.02 45.33 -20.25
C VAL A 32 -12.64 44.73 -19.99
N GLY A 33 -11.71 44.91 -20.93
CA GLY A 33 -10.29 44.62 -20.72
C GLY A 33 -9.54 45.88 -20.26
N GLY A 34 -8.24 45.75 -19.97
CA GLY A 34 -7.40 46.86 -19.48
C GLY A 34 -7.32 48.07 -20.42
N PHE A 35 -7.60 47.89 -21.71
CA PHE A 35 -7.44 48.90 -22.75
C PHE A 35 -8.71 49.21 -23.54
N GLY A 36 -9.86 48.65 -23.17
CA GLY A 36 -11.10 48.88 -23.92
C GLY A 36 -12.20 47.85 -23.70
N LYS A 37 -13.29 47.98 -24.46
CA LYS A 37 -14.44 47.06 -24.42
C LYS A 37 -14.28 45.98 -25.47
N VAL A 38 -14.66 44.75 -25.11
CA VAL A 38 -14.62 43.60 -26.02
C VAL A 38 -16.05 43.19 -26.39
N TYR A 39 -16.28 42.97 -27.68
CA TYR A 39 -17.56 42.54 -28.23
C TYR A 39 -17.38 41.22 -28.99
N LYS A 40 -18.39 40.36 -28.97
CA LYS A 40 -18.49 39.17 -29.81
C LYS A 40 -19.21 39.56 -31.11
N ALA A 41 -18.74 39.05 -32.23
CA ALA A 41 -19.39 39.22 -33.52
C ALA A 41 -19.16 38.01 -34.40
N GLU A 42 -19.87 37.94 -35.52
CA GLU A 42 -19.59 37.00 -36.60
C GLU A 42 -19.20 37.78 -37.85
N ILE A 43 -18.04 37.46 -38.42
CA ILE A 43 -17.56 38.06 -39.66
C ILE A 43 -17.47 36.97 -40.71
N THR A 44 -18.04 37.24 -41.88
CA THR A 44 -17.88 36.35 -43.05
C THR A 44 -16.60 36.74 -43.78
N THR A 45 -15.66 35.81 -43.89
CA THR A 45 -14.40 36.05 -44.60
C THR A 45 -14.64 36.13 -46.11
N THR A 46 -13.64 36.60 -46.86
CA THR A 46 -13.67 36.64 -48.33
C THR A 46 -13.85 35.26 -48.98
N GLU A 47 -13.61 34.19 -48.23
CA GLU A 47 -13.81 32.79 -48.65
C GLU A 47 -15.24 32.28 -48.38
N GLY A 48 -16.13 33.13 -47.87
CA GLY A 48 -17.52 32.78 -47.55
C GLY A 48 -17.71 32.03 -46.23
N LEU A 49 -16.66 31.89 -45.42
CA LEU A 49 -16.72 31.25 -44.10
C LEU A 49 -17.12 32.26 -43.03
N THR A 50 -18.22 32.00 -42.33
CA THR A 50 -18.61 32.79 -41.14
C THR A 50 -17.78 32.34 -39.94
N LYS A 51 -17.05 33.28 -39.33
CA LYS A 51 -16.19 33.04 -38.17
C LYS A 51 -16.62 33.91 -36.99
N ALA A 52 -16.72 33.31 -35.81
CA ALA A 52 -16.91 34.05 -34.57
C ALA A 52 -15.61 34.79 -34.20
N VAL A 53 -15.72 36.09 -33.91
CA VAL A 53 -14.60 36.97 -33.62
C VAL A 53 -14.79 37.73 -32.31
N ALA A 54 -13.68 38.07 -31.66
CA ALA A 54 -13.63 39.02 -30.56
C ALA A 54 -13.16 40.39 -31.08
N ILE A 55 -13.90 41.44 -30.79
CA ILE A 55 -13.64 42.81 -31.26
C ILE A 55 -13.31 43.68 -30.04
N LYS A 56 -12.03 43.98 -29.86
CA LYS A 56 -11.51 44.85 -28.79
C LYS A 56 -11.47 46.28 -29.31
N ARG A 57 -12.43 47.10 -28.89
CA ARG A 57 -12.51 48.53 -29.19
C ARG A 57 -11.81 49.32 -28.09
N LEU A 58 -10.71 49.98 -28.43
CA LEU A 58 -9.90 50.71 -27.45
C LEU A 58 -10.61 52.00 -26.99
N ASP A 59 -10.50 52.33 -25.70
CA ASP A 59 -11.03 53.58 -25.16
C ASP A 59 -9.96 54.69 -25.21
N ARG A 60 -10.17 55.69 -26.06
CA ARG A 60 -9.23 56.80 -26.28
C ARG A 60 -9.48 58.01 -25.39
N ARG A 61 -10.47 57.97 -24.48
CA ARG A 61 -10.90 59.15 -23.68
C ARG A 61 -9.79 59.75 -22.80
N HIS A 62 -8.70 59.03 -22.57
CA HIS A 62 -7.55 59.50 -21.78
C HIS A 62 -6.22 59.61 -22.57
N GLY A 63 -6.26 59.50 -23.91
CA GLY A 63 -5.06 59.66 -24.77
C GLY A 63 -4.01 58.54 -24.69
N GLN A 64 -4.24 57.51 -23.85
CA GLN A 64 -3.42 56.30 -23.75
C GLN A 64 -4.02 55.20 -24.63
N GLY A 65 -3.21 54.33 -25.25
CA GLY A 65 -3.69 53.18 -26.03
C GLY A 65 -3.18 53.08 -27.48
N GLU A 66 -2.67 54.17 -28.09
CA GLU A 66 -2.17 54.12 -29.47
C GLU A 66 -0.90 53.27 -29.58
N ARG A 67 0.02 53.40 -28.62
CA ARG A 67 1.25 52.61 -28.60
C ARG A 67 0.95 51.15 -28.37
N GLU A 68 0.02 50.85 -27.48
CA GLU A 68 -0.44 49.50 -27.15
C GLU A 68 -1.11 48.85 -28.37
N PHE A 69 -1.98 49.59 -29.06
CA PHE A 69 -2.61 49.15 -30.31
C PHE A 69 -1.58 48.77 -31.37
N LEU A 70 -0.62 49.66 -31.65
CA LEU A 70 0.43 49.41 -32.64
C LEU A 70 1.35 48.27 -32.23
N MET A 71 1.66 48.16 -30.93
CA MET A 71 2.48 47.07 -30.40
C MET A 71 1.78 45.72 -30.58
N GLU A 72 0.50 45.63 -30.24
CA GLU A 72 -0.27 44.40 -30.34
C GLU A 72 -0.41 43.93 -31.81
N ILE A 73 -0.66 44.85 -32.75
CA ILE A 73 -0.62 44.57 -34.20
C ILE A 73 0.75 44.04 -34.61
N MET A 74 1.83 44.72 -34.20
CA MET A 74 3.18 44.33 -34.57
C MET A 74 3.56 42.95 -34.03
N MET A 75 3.16 42.63 -32.79
CA MET A 75 3.48 41.34 -32.17
C MET A 75 2.69 40.22 -32.84
N LEU A 76 1.37 40.33 -32.92
CA LEU A 76 0.52 39.23 -33.38
C LEU A 76 0.54 39.04 -34.92
N SER A 77 0.99 40.04 -35.68
CA SER A 77 1.26 39.85 -37.11
C SER A 77 2.56 39.08 -37.38
N ARG A 78 3.55 39.15 -36.47
CA ARG A 78 4.88 38.55 -36.64
C ARG A 78 5.05 37.21 -35.92
N TYR A 79 4.40 37.04 -34.77
CA TYR A 79 4.55 35.87 -33.91
C TYR A 79 3.25 35.06 -33.93
N ARG A 80 3.31 33.84 -34.46
CA ARG A 80 2.16 32.94 -34.60
C ARG A 80 2.47 31.60 -33.95
N HIS A 81 1.65 31.22 -32.99
CA HIS A 81 1.76 29.94 -32.29
C HIS A 81 0.39 29.53 -31.74
N LYS A 82 0.15 28.22 -31.60
CA LYS A 82 -1.17 27.68 -31.19
C LYS A 82 -1.64 28.20 -29.82
N ASN A 83 -0.69 28.46 -28.92
CA ASN A 83 -0.92 28.99 -27.56
C ASN A 83 -0.79 30.52 -27.45
N LEU A 84 -0.88 31.25 -28.57
CA LEU A 84 -1.07 32.71 -28.58
C LEU A 84 -2.41 33.02 -29.26
N VAL A 85 -3.05 34.12 -28.86
CA VAL A 85 -4.26 34.59 -29.57
C VAL A 85 -3.93 34.97 -31.01
N SER A 86 -4.87 34.74 -31.92
CA SER A 86 -4.68 35.04 -33.35
C SER A 86 -5.36 36.35 -33.72
N LEU A 87 -4.57 37.33 -34.16
CA LEU A 87 -5.08 38.57 -34.72
C LEU A 87 -5.55 38.31 -36.16
N LEU A 88 -6.84 38.53 -36.42
CA LEU A 88 -7.44 38.43 -37.75
C LEU A 88 -7.34 39.73 -38.54
N GLY A 89 -7.40 40.85 -37.84
CA GLY A 89 -7.35 42.15 -38.47
C GLY A 89 -7.46 43.30 -37.49
N PHE A 90 -7.42 44.52 -38.02
CA PHE A 90 -7.57 45.73 -37.24
C PHE A 90 -8.34 46.80 -38.03
N CYS A 91 -8.94 47.74 -37.30
CA CYS A 91 -9.52 48.95 -37.87
C CYS A 91 -8.80 50.17 -37.29
N ASP A 92 -8.39 51.03 -38.21
CA ASP A 92 -7.83 52.36 -37.95
C ASP A 92 -8.51 53.33 -38.93
N GLU A 93 -9.71 53.77 -38.54
CA GLU A 93 -10.58 54.63 -39.35
C GLU A 93 -11.27 55.67 -38.45
N GLY A 94 -11.21 56.94 -38.86
CA GLY A 94 -11.65 58.05 -38.02
C GLY A 94 -10.89 58.05 -36.68
N ASP A 95 -11.64 58.15 -35.59
CA ASP A 95 -11.09 58.08 -34.24
C ASP A 95 -11.11 56.68 -33.62
N GLU A 96 -11.54 55.66 -34.35
CA GLU A 96 -11.65 54.28 -33.85
C GLU A 96 -10.34 53.50 -34.03
N LYS A 97 -9.96 52.78 -32.98
CA LYS A 97 -8.84 51.83 -32.96
C LYS A 97 -9.38 50.51 -32.43
N ILE A 98 -9.46 49.51 -33.31
CA ILE A 98 -10.15 48.25 -33.02
C ILE A 98 -9.28 47.08 -33.46
N LEU A 99 -9.16 46.08 -32.59
CA LEU A 99 -8.46 44.83 -32.88
C LEU A 99 -9.49 43.70 -33.00
N VAL A 100 -9.33 42.85 -34.01
CA VAL A 100 -10.22 41.73 -34.30
C VAL A 100 -9.44 40.43 -34.16
N TYR A 101 -9.89 39.56 -33.28
CA TYR A 101 -9.25 38.27 -32.97
C TYR A 101 -10.20 37.12 -33.21
N ASP A 102 -9.64 35.91 -33.22
CA ASP A 102 -10.44 34.70 -33.00
C ASP A 102 -11.17 34.77 -31.65
N TYR A 103 -12.42 34.30 -31.63
CA TYR A 103 -13.21 34.27 -30.41
C TYR A 103 -12.87 33.05 -29.56
N GLU A 104 -12.24 33.27 -28.41
CA GLU A 104 -11.92 32.22 -27.44
C GLU A 104 -13.14 31.90 -26.56
N PHE A 105 -13.84 30.82 -26.90
CA PHE A 105 -15.18 30.49 -26.40
C PHE A 105 -15.27 30.37 -24.88
N ASN A 106 -14.23 29.85 -24.23
CA ASN A 106 -14.24 29.65 -22.77
C ASN A 106 -13.71 30.88 -22.02
N GLY A 107 -13.29 31.95 -22.70
CA GLY A 107 -12.86 33.20 -22.07
C GLY A 107 -11.60 33.05 -21.20
N SER A 108 -11.44 33.91 -20.19
CA SER A 108 -10.21 33.96 -19.36
C SER A 108 -10.16 32.88 -18.27
N LEU A 109 -8.96 32.39 -17.98
CA LEU A 109 -8.67 31.40 -16.94
C LEU A 109 -9.13 31.85 -15.55
N GLU A 110 -9.00 33.14 -15.23
CA GLU A 110 -9.41 33.72 -13.95
C GLU A 110 -10.86 33.38 -13.55
N LYS A 111 -11.76 33.19 -14.53
CA LYS A 111 -13.18 32.90 -14.31
C LYS A 111 -13.41 31.55 -13.63
N TYR A 112 -12.46 30.63 -13.76
CA TYR A 112 -12.62 29.25 -13.34
C TYR A 112 -11.89 28.91 -12.05
N LEU A 113 -10.92 29.74 -11.63
CA LEU A 113 -9.99 29.40 -10.56
C LEU A 113 -10.69 29.16 -9.22
N GLY A 114 -11.70 29.97 -8.89
CA GLY A 114 -12.47 29.90 -7.64
C GLY A 114 -13.59 28.86 -7.61
N SER A 115 -13.68 27.96 -8.58
CA SER A 115 -14.74 26.95 -8.66
C SER A 115 -14.19 25.55 -9.01
N ASN A 116 -15.04 24.53 -8.81
CA ASN A 116 -14.73 23.14 -9.14
C ASN A 116 -14.91 22.81 -10.64
N SER A 117 -15.00 23.83 -11.51
CA SER A 117 -15.24 23.65 -12.95
C SER A 117 -14.07 23.00 -13.70
N LEU A 118 -12.85 23.12 -13.16
CA LEU A 118 -11.64 22.55 -13.75
C LEU A 118 -11.01 21.54 -12.80
N THR A 119 -10.83 20.31 -13.29
CA THR A 119 -10.06 19.25 -12.62
C THR A 119 -8.58 19.62 -12.53
N TRP A 120 -7.85 18.93 -11.66
CA TRP A 120 -6.40 19.15 -11.54
C TRP A 120 -5.65 18.89 -12.86
N GLY A 121 -5.95 17.79 -13.55
CA GLY A 121 -5.34 17.48 -14.84
C GLY A 121 -5.61 18.54 -15.92
N GLN A 122 -6.82 19.12 -15.98
CA GLN A 122 -7.12 20.23 -16.89
C GLN A 122 -6.34 21.49 -16.54
N ARG A 123 -6.22 21.81 -15.24
CA ARG A 123 -5.42 22.95 -14.77
C ARG A 123 -3.96 22.82 -15.18
N LEU A 124 -3.37 21.62 -15.06
CA LEU A 124 -2.01 21.33 -15.55
C LEU A 124 -1.88 21.55 -17.06
N LYS A 125 -2.81 21.02 -17.86
CA LYS A 125 -2.80 21.19 -19.34
C LYS A 125 -2.87 22.66 -19.75
N ILE A 126 -3.69 23.45 -19.06
CA ILE A 126 -3.79 24.90 -19.27
C ILE A 126 -2.46 25.60 -18.94
N CYS A 127 -1.85 25.30 -17.78
CA CYS A 127 -0.55 25.84 -17.40
C CYS A 127 0.53 25.48 -18.42
N ILE A 128 0.55 24.23 -18.90
CA ILE A 128 1.48 23.76 -19.94
C ILE A 128 1.26 24.55 -21.23
N GLY A 129 0.02 24.72 -21.69
CA GLY A 129 -0.28 25.51 -22.89
C GLY A 129 0.21 26.96 -22.76
N ALA A 130 -0.04 27.61 -21.62
CA ALA A 130 0.45 28.95 -21.34
C ALA A 130 1.98 29.02 -21.30
N ALA A 131 2.64 28.04 -20.66
CA ALA A 131 4.10 27.94 -20.60
C ALA A 131 4.72 27.78 -21.98
N ARG A 132 4.15 26.92 -22.85
CA ARG A 132 4.57 26.78 -24.26
C ARG A 132 4.46 28.09 -25.03
N GLY A 133 3.38 28.86 -24.80
CA GLY A 133 3.22 30.18 -25.41
C GLY A 133 4.34 31.15 -25.01
N LEU A 134 4.67 31.21 -23.71
CA LEU A 134 5.73 32.09 -23.20
C LEU A 134 7.14 31.62 -23.60
N GLU A 135 7.38 30.32 -23.62
CA GLU A 135 8.65 29.73 -24.08
C GLU A 135 8.92 30.09 -25.54
N TYR A 136 7.91 29.98 -26.40
CA TYR A 136 7.98 30.44 -27.79
C TYR A 136 8.29 31.94 -27.91
N LEU A 137 7.73 32.79 -27.05
CA LEU A 137 8.04 34.24 -27.05
C LEU A 137 9.46 34.52 -26.59
N HIS A 138 9.95 33.79 -25.59
CA HIS A 138 11.30 33.96 -25.05
C HIS A 138 12.38 33.44 -25.98
N ASN A 139 12.12 32.33 -26.68
CA ASN A 139 13.05 31.63 -27.57
C ASN A 139 12.41 31.25 -28.92
N PRO A 140 11.96 32.21 -29.73
CA PRO A 140 11.29 31.92 -31.00
C PRO A 140 12.24 31.28 -32.01
N LEU A 141 11.94 30.05 -32.43
CA LEU A 141 12.69 29.31 -33.44
C LEU A 141 12.89 30.16 -34.70
N GLY A 142 14.15 30.40 -35.08
CA GLY A 142 14.50 31.07 -36.32
C GLY A 142 14.48 32.61 -36.31
N THR A 143 14.11 33.27 -35.21
CA THR A 143 14.24 34.74 -35.11
C THR A 143 15.28 35.12 -34.05
N GLN A 144 16.25 35.97 -34.39
CA GLN A 144 17.27 36.47 -33.45
C GLN A 144 16.70 37.46 -32.41
N GLN A 145 15.39 37.46 -32.17
CA GLN A 145 14.66 38.45 -31.37
C GLN A 145 13.72 37.75 -30.38
N ARG A 146 13.85 38.05 -29.09
CA ARG A 146 12.95 37.57 -28.03
C ARG A 146 11.86 38.59 -27.74
N VAL A 147 10.69 38.13 -27.31
CA VAL A 147 9.57 38.96 -26.89
C VAL A 147 9.34 38.77 -25.39
N LEU A 148 9.27 39.89 -24.67
CA LEU A 148 8.93 39.96 -23.24
C LEU A 148 7.50 40.47 -23.11
N HIS A 149 6.63 39.68 -22.50
CA HIS A 149 5.18 39.91 -22.45
C HIS A 149 4.82 41.08 -21.53
N ARG A 150 5.39 41.11 -20.31
CA ARG A 150 5.25 42.11 -19.24
C ARG A 150 3.91 42.18 -18.51
N ASP A 151 2.85 41.57 -19.04
CA ASP A 151 1.54 41.51 -18.36
C ASP A 151 0.95 40.09 -18.32
N VAL A 152 1.76 39.12 -17.90
CA VAL A 152 1.29 37.73 -17.71
C VAL A 152 0.44 37.66 -16.44
N LYS A 153 -0.83 37.26 -16.60
CA LYS A 153 -1.82 37.06 -15.52
C LYS A 153 -2.93 36.12 -15.98
N SER A 154 -3.68 35.53 -15.05
CA SER A 154 -4.79 34.62 -15.39
C SER A 154 -5.90 35.28 -16.23
N ALA A 155 -6.09 36.60 -16.15
CA ALA A 155 -7.00 37.36 -17.02
C ALA A 155 -6.57 37.35 -18.50
N ASN A 156 -5.26 37.25 -18.76
CA ASN A 156 -4.64 37.29 -20.08
C ASN A 156 -4.30 35.88 -20.61
N VAL A 157 -4.73 34.83 -19.90
CA VAL A 157 -4.71 33.45 -20.39
C VAL A 157 -6.13 33.10 -20.81
N LEU A 158 -6.40 33.16 -22.11
CA LEU A 158 -7.71 32.81 -22.68
C LEU A 158 -7.76 31.31 -23.00
N LEU A 159 -8.97 30.76 -23.01
CA LEU A 159 -9.24 29.34 -23.23
C LEU A 159 -10.12 29.19 -24.47
N ASP A 160 -9.65 28.40 -25.42
CA ASP A 160 -10.42 28.08 -26.62
C ASP A 160 -11.54 27.07 -26.31
N GLN A 161 -12.31 26.68 -27.34
CA GLN A 161 -13.42 25.73 -27.19
C GLN A 161 -13.01 24.33 -26.66
N PHE A 162 -11.73 23.99 -26.76
CA PHE A 162 -11.15 22.72 -26.30
C PHE A 162 -10.40 22.85 -24.97
N TRP A 163 -10.51 23.99 -24.29
CA TRP A 163 -9.81 24.33 -23.05
C TRP A 163 -8.29 24.46 -23.21
N GLU A 164 -7.81 24.70 -24.43
CA GLU A 164 -6.40 25.00 -24.69
C GLU A 164 -6.09 26.47 -24.38
N ALA A 165 -4.96 26.70 -23.72
CA ALA A 165 -4.56 28.02 -23.27
C ALA A 165 -3.96 28.86 -24.40
N LYS A 166 -4.31 30.15 -24.44
CA LYS A 166 -3.78 31.16 -25.35
C LYS A 166 -3.41 32.43 -24.62
N ILE A 167 -2.15 32.84 -24.73
CA ILE A 167 -1.66 34.11 -24.18
C ILE A 167 -2.20 35.28 -25.01
N ALA A 168 -2.74 36.28 -24.33
CA ALA A 168 -3.36 37.47 -24.91
C ALA A 168 -2.77 38.78 -24.33
N ASP A 169 -3.13 39.90 -24.96
CA ASP A 169 -2.82 41.27 -24.53
C ASP A 169 -1.34 41.69 -24.61
N PHE A 170 -0.86 41.82 -25.85
CA PHE A 170 0.53 42.16 -26.16
C PHE A 170 0.83 43.67 -26.17
N GLY A 171 -0.11 44.51 -25.74
CA GLY A 171 0.01 45.97 -25.82
C GLY A 171 1.22 46.52 -25.06
N LEU A 172 1.63 45.84 -23.97
CA LEU A 172 2.77 46.25 -23.16
C LEU A 172 4.10 45.60 -23.57
N SER A 173 4.08 44.63 -24.49
CA SER A 173 5.23 43.79 -24.80
C SER A 173 6.44 44.54 -25.36
N LYS A 174 7.62 43.93 -25.26
CA LYS A 174 8.90 44.48 -25.74
C LYS A 174 9.71 43.45 -26.50
N ILE A 175 10.41 43.88 -27.55
CA ILE A 175 11.35 43.04 -28.30
C ILE A 175 12.77 43.33 -27.80
N GLY A 176 13.53 42.27 -27.52
CA GLY A 176 14.95 42.32 -27.19
C GLY A 176 15.78 41.38 -28.08
N PRO A 177 17.11 41.53 -28.09
CA PRO A 177 18.00 40.61 -28.80
C PRO A 177 17.98 39.20 -28.17
N ALA A 178 17.88 38.15 -29.00
CA ALA A 178 17.88 36.75 -28.53
C ALA A 178 19.28 36.12 -28.45
N ASN A 179 20.28 36.71 -29.12
CA ASN A 179 21.65 36.20 -29.25
C ASN A 179 22.57 36.45 -28.03
N GLN A 180 22.02 36.96 -26.93
CA GLN A 180 22.74 37.17 -25.68
C GLN A 180 21.94 36.53 -24.54
N GLU A 181 22.58 35.66 -23.76
CA GLU A 181 21.97 34.95 -22.63
C GLU A 181 21.53 35.88 -21.50
N PHE A 182 22.29 36.95 -21.26
CA PHE A 182 22.03 37.96 -20.23
C PHE A 182 21.80 39.32 -20.88
N THR A 183 20.56 39.58 -21.30
CA THR A 183 20.15 40.91 -21.78
C THR A 183 19.04 41.46 -20.92
N PHE A 184 19.34 42.56 -20.23
CA PHE A 184 18.33 43.38 -19.58
C PHE A 184 17.98 44.55 -20.50
N LEU A 185 16.70 44.84 -20.61
CA LEU A 185 16.20 46.05 -21.27
C LEU A 185 15.93 47.09 -20.19
N VAL A 186 16.56 48.27 -20.29
CA VAL A 186 16.20 49.41 -19.44
C VAL A 186 14.85 49.94 -19.93
N SER A 187 13.82 49.81 -19.11
CA SER A 187 12.46 50.20 -19.47
C SER A 187 11.64 50.49 -18.21
N ASN A 188 10.85 51.58 -18.21
CA ASN A 188 9.94 51.92 -17.11
C ASN A 188 9.12 50.70 -16.67
N ALA A 189 9.07 50.44 -15.36
CA ALA A 189 8.25 49.40 -14.76
C ALA A 189 6.76 49.61 -15.09
N VAL A 190 6.18 48.69 -15.85
CA VAL A 190 4.74 48.61 -16.13
C VAL A 190 4.30 47.16 -16.02
N GLY A 191 3.03 46.94 -15.71
CA GLY A 191 2.43 45.63 -15.52
C GLY A 191 1.36 45.68 -14.43
N THR A 192 0.66 44.57 -14.23
CA THR A 192 -0.38 44.49 -13.21
C THR A 192 0.22 44.32 -11.80
N PHE A 193 -0.26 45.10 -10.84
CA PHE A 193 0.16 45.01 -9.43
C PHE A 193 -0.05 43.59 -8.89
N GLY A 194 0.95 43.06 -8.18
CA GLY A 194 0.97 41.69 -7.67
C GLY A 194 1.57 40.64 -8.61
N TYR A 195 1.52 40.87 -9.92
CA TYR A 195 2.19 40.01 -10.93
C TYR A 195 3.55 40.55 -11.34
N CYS A 196 3.73 41.87 -11.32
CA CYS A 196 4.99 42.52 -11.70
C CYS A 196 6.17 42.02 -10.86
N ASP A 197 7.24 41.61 -11.53
CA ASP A 197 8.51 41.24 -10.91
C ASP A 197 9.01 42.37 -9.98
N PRO A 198 9.24 42.10 -8.68
CA PRO A 198 9.66 43.11 -7.73
C PRO A 198 11.01 43.73 -8.09
N LEU A 199 11.96 42.93 -8.60
CA LEU A 199 13.27 43.45 -8.96
C LEU A 199 13.18 44.32 -10.22
N TYR A 200 12.30 43.98 -11.16
CA TYR A 200 11.99 44.84 -12.29
C TYR A 200 11.35 46.16 -11.86
N ALA A 201 10.39 46.11 -10.93
CA ALA A 201 9.74 47.30 -10.39
C ALA A 201 10.74 48.25 -9.69
N GLU A 202 11.73 47.70 -9.01
CA GLU A 202 12.77 48.46 -8.29
C GLU A 202 13.86 48.99 -9.23
N THR A 203 14.32 48.19 -10.20
CA THR A 203 15.53 48.49 -11.01
C THR A 203 15.24 49.03 -12.41
N ASN A 204 14.01 48.91 -12.91
CA ASN A 204 13.63 49.13 -14.32
C ASN A 204 14.40 48.24 -15.33
N PHE A 205 15.07 47.18 -14.87
CA PHE A 205 15.69 46.20 -15.74
C PHE A 205 14.70 45.08 -16.04
N LEU A 206 14.26 45.00 -17.28
CA LEU A 206 13.33 43.99 -17.74
C LEU A 206 14.09 42.81 -18.36
N THR A 207 13.74 41.58 -17.96
CA THR A 207 14.34 40.35 -18.49
C THR A 207 13.26 39.28 -18.74
N LYS A 208 13.64 38.12 -19.31
CA LYS A 208 12.75 36.96 -19.48
C LYS A 208 12.25 36.43 -18.13
N GLU A 209 13.08 36.51 -17.11
CA GLU A 209 12.79 36.11 -15.73
C GLU A 209 11.68 36.96 -15.10
N SER A 210 11.41 38.17 -15.61
CA SER A 210 10.28 38.99 -15.16
C SER A 210 8.92 38.41 -15.58
N ASP A 211 8.84 37.81 -16.78
CA ASP A 211 7.66 37.06 -17.21
C ASP A 211 7.55 35.72 -16.45
N VAL A 212 8.68 35.07 -16.15
CA VAL A 212 8.72 33.84 -15.33
C VAL A 212 8.13 34.11 -13.93
N TYR A 213 8.51 35.22 -13.29
CA TYR A 213 7.92 35.61 -12.00
C TYR A 213 6.41 35.78 -12.11
N SER A 214 5.96 36.53 -13.11
CA SER A 214 4.54 36.79 -13.37
C SER A 214 3.77 35.47 -13.60
N PHE A 215 4.37 34.52 -14.32
CA PHE A 215 3.80 33.19 -14.54
C PHE A 215 3.77 32.34 -13.25
N GLY A 216 4.79 32.44 -12.39
CA GLY A 216 4.79 31.83 -11.05
C GLY A 216 3.59 32.27 -10.20
N VAL A 217 3.19 33.53 -10.31
CA VAL A 217 1.96 34.03 -9.66
C VAL A 217 0.74 33.29 -10.20
N VAL A 218 0.60 33.18 -11.53
CA VAL A 218 -0.51 32.45 -12.18
C VAL A 218 -0.54 30.99 -11.73
N LEU A 219 0.60 30.32 -11.60
CA LEU A 219 0.68 28.94 -11.13
C LEU A 219 0.10 28.80 -9.70
N PHE A 220 0.37 29.74 -8.80
CA PHE A 220 -0.23 29.74 -7.48
C PHE A 220 -1.72 30.13 -7.47
N GLU A 221 -2.17 30.99 -8.37
CA GLU A 221 -3.61 31.25 -8.53
C GLU A 221 -4.37 29.98 -8.93
N VAL A 222 -3.77 29.19 -9.84
CA VAL A 222 -4.29 27.90 -10.29
C VAL A 222 -4.31 26.87 -9.16
N LEU A 223 -3.28 26.82 -8.32
CA LEU A 223 -3.18 25.90 -7.19
C LEU A 223 -4.16 26.25 -6.05
N CYS A 224 -4.23 27.53 -5.70
CA CYS A 224 -4.97 28.01 -4.53
C CYS A 224 -6.43 28.36 -4.86
N GLY A 225 -6.78 28.43 -6.14
CA GLY A 225 -8.13 28.78 -6.60
C GLY A 225 -8.55 30.20 -6.19
N ARG A 226 -7.59 31.11 -6.08
CA ARG A 226 -7.81 32.51 -5.67
C ARG A 226 -6.91 33.44 -6.48
N LEU A 227 -7.39 34.65 -6.72
CA LEU A 227 -6.64 35.67 -7.45
C LEU A 227 -5.51 36.25 -6.59
N CYS A 228 -4.50 36.82 -7.26
CA CYS A 228 -3.29 37.34 -6.66
C CYS A 228 -3.55 38.40 -5.57
N ILE A 229 -4.55 39.26 -5.78
CA ILE A 229 -5.00 40.25 -4.81
C ILE A 229 -6.27 39.72 -4.12
N GLY A 230 -6.14 39.39 -2.85
CA GLY A 230 -7.25 38.96 -2.00
C GLY A 230 -8.24 40.09 -1.67
N LYS A 231 -9.35 39.73 -1.02
CA LYS A 231 -10.30 40.71 -0.46
C LYS A 231 -9.61 41.61 0.58
N PRO A 232 -10.10 42.84 0.81
CA PRO A 232 -9.47 43.80 1.73
C PRO A 232 -9.24 43.25 3.15
N ASP A 233 -10.09 42.34 3.61
CA ASP A 233 -10.08 41.79 4.98
C ASP A 233 -9.12 40.59 5.17
N ASP A 234 -8.35 40.20 4.14
CA ASP A 234 -7.43 39.06 4.23
C ASP A 234 -6.08 39.46 4.87
N LYS A 235 -5.68 38.73 5.93
CA LYS A 235 -4.44 38.95 6.70
C LYS A 235 -3.19 38.92 5.82
N HIS A 236 -3.22 38.15 4.73
CA HIS A 236 -2.19 38.14 3.69
C HIS A 236 -2.81 38.52 2.34
N ARG A 237 -2.99 39.83 2.13
CA ARG A 237 -3.63 40.40 0.92
C ARG A 237 -2.99 39.98 -0.41
N LEU A 238 -1.69 39.66 -0.43
CA LEU A 238 -0.94 39.20 -1.60
C LEU A 238 -0.71 37.69 -1.55
N LEU A 239 -1.22 36.98 -2.56
CA LEU A 239 -1.08 35.54 -2.69
C LEU A 239 0.38 35.09 -2.74
N THR A 240 1.26 35.86 -3.38
CA THR A 240 2.69 35.55 -3.51
C THR A 240 3.36 35.40 -2.16
N LYS A 241 3.10 36.32 -1.22
CA LYS A 241 3.63 36.29 0.14
C LYS A 241 3.10 35.07 0.90
N LEU A 242 1.80 34.81 0.80
CA LEU A 242 1.14 33.67 1.45
C LEU A 242 1.72 32.34 0.93
N ALA A 243 1.82 32.20 -0.39
CA ALA A 243 2.34 31.01 -1.06
C ALA A 243 3.79 30.70 -0.69
N GLN A 244 4.67 31.72 -0.67
CA GLN A 244 6.06 31.55 -0.26
C GLN A 244 6.19 31.07 1.19
N ILE A 245 5.47 31.71 2.12
CA ILE A 245 5.47 31.32 3.54
C ILE A 245 4.94 29.90 3.72
N SER A 246 3.81 29.57 3.08
CA SER A 246 3.21 28.24 3.15
C SER A 246 4.12 27.16 2.56
N TYR A 247 4.81 27.45 1.45
CA TYR A 247 5.77 26.53 0.84
C TYR A 247 6.96 26.27 1.78
N GLU A 248 7.57 27.32 2.32
CA GLU A 248 8.74 27.24 3.20
C GLU A 248 8.44 26.55 4.55
N GLN A 249 7.20 26.64 5.03
CA GLN A 249 6.75 25.99 6.25
C GLN A 249 6.20 24.57 6.05
N GLY A 250 6.16 24.06 4.82
CA GLY A 250 5.54 22.76 4.52
C GLY A 250 4.02 22.74 4.73
N LYS A 251 3.35 23.89 4.62
CA LYS A 251 1.90 24.09 4.87
C LYS A 251 1.15 24.48 3.60
N LEU A 252 1.51 23.88 2.46
CA LEU A 252 0.81 24.13 1.21
C LEU A 252 -0.64 23.62 1.26
N ASP A 253 -0.89 22.52 1.96
CA ASP A 253 -2.22 21.94 2.08
C ASP A 253 -3.26 22.96 2.56
N ASP A 254 -2.88 23.86 3.47
CA ASP A 254 -3.74 24.91 4.03
C ASP A 254 -4.27 25.88 2.97
N ILE A 255 -3.51 26.11 1.89
CA ILE A 255 -3.82 27.12 0.87
C ILE A 255 -4.29 26.53 -0.46
N ILE A 256 -4.11 25.22 -0.69
CA ILE A 256 -4.61 24.52 -1.87
C ILE A 256 -6.13 24.60 -1.92
N PHE A 257 -6.68 24.87 -3.11
CA PHE A 257 -8.12 24.91 -3.32
C PHE A 257 -8.75 23.58 -2.90
N HIS A 258 -9.70 23.63 -1.96
CA HIS A 258 -10.30 22.44 -1.34
C HIS A 258 -10.82 21.40 -2.36
N GLY A 259 -11.37 21.86 -3.49
CA GLY A 259 -11.87 20.99 -4.56
C GLY A 259 -10.80 20.19 -5.32
N LEU A 260 -9.52 20.56 -5.20
CA LEU A 260 -8.41 19.85 -5.86
C LEU A 260 -7.78 18.79 -4.97
N ARG A 261 -7.80 18.94 -3.64
CA ARG A 261 -7.01 18.10 -2.70
C ARG A 261 -7.21 16.59 -2.91
N GLY A 262 -8.45 16.14 -3.17
CA GLY A 262 -8.75 14.73 -3.40
C GLY A 262 -8.39 14.18 -4.79
N GLN A 263 -7.97 15.04 -5.72
CA GLN A 263 -7.64 14.67 -7.10
C GLN A 263 -6.12 14.56 -7.35
N MET A 264 -5.31 15.18 -6.51
CA MET A 264 -3.89 15.44 -6.79
C MET A 264 -3.01 14.28 -6.38
N GLU A 265 -2.19 13.80 -7.31
CA GLU A 265 -1.09 12.89 -7.02
C GLU A 265 0.05 13.66 -6.31
N SER A 266 0.66 13.06 -5.28
CA SER A 266 1.65 13.72 -4.42
C SER A 266 2.91 14.23 -5.15
N ASN A 267 3.46 13.46 -6.09
CA ASN A 267 4.61 13.89 -6.91
C ASN A 267 4.20 14.98 -7.91
N SER A 268 3.03 14.88 -8.53
CA SER A 268 2.43 15.91 -9.38
C SER A 268 2.34 17.23 -8.63
N LEU A 269 1.78 17.21 -7.41
CA LEU A 269 1.69 18.38 -6.53
C LEU A 269 3.08 18.91 -6.14
N ARG A 270 4.00 18.02 -5.75
CA ARG A 270 5.35 18.40 -5.32
C ARG A 270 6.15 19.05 -6.46
N THR A 271 6.14 18.44 -7.63
CA THR A 271 6.80 18.97 -8.84
C THR A 271 6.21 20.31 -9.22
N TYR A 272 4.88 20.41 -9.29
CA TYR A 272 4.17 21.65 -9.62
C TYR A 272 4.46 22.79 -8.63
N SER A 273 4.34 22.51 -7.32
CA SER A 273 4.52 23.53 -6.29
C SER A 273 5.99 23.98 -6.19
N SER A 274 6.94 23.07 -6.38
CA SER A 274 8.37 23.36 -6.43
C SER A 274 8.71 24.31 -7.57
N ILE A 275 8.26 24.01 -8.81
CA ILE A 275 8.55 24.87 -9.96
C ILE A 275 7.85 26.23 -9.83
N ALA A 276 6.62 26.27 -9.32
CA ALA A 276 5.90 27.52 -9.06
C ALA A 276 6.63 28.39 -8.02
N TYR A 277 7.12 27.80 -6.92
CA TYR A 277 7.88 28.51 -5.90
C TYR A 277 9.21 29.06 -6.45
N ARG A 278 9.95 28.27 -7.24
CA ARG A 278 11.20 28.71 -7.88
C ARG A 278 10.98 29.89 -8.83
N CYS A 279 9.83 29.96 -9.53
CA CYS A 279 9.47 31.12 -10.35
C CYS A 279 9.33 32.40 -9.53
N LEU A 280 8.95 32.33 -8.25
CA LEU A 280 8.75 33.48 -7.37
C LEU A 280 10.02 33.93 -6.62
N LYS A 281 11.20 33.35 -6.91
CA LYS A 281 12.45 33.78 -6.28
C LYS A 281 12.74 35.25 -6.56
N ARG A 282 13.34 35.95 -5.59
CA ARG A 282 13.64 37.38 -5.73
C ARG A 282 14.76 37.59 -6.73
N GLU A 283 15.87 36.86 -6.58
CA GLU A 283 17.00 36.88 -7.50
C GLU A 283 16.63 36.22 -8.82
N ARG A 284 17.08 36.79 -9.94
CA ARG A 284 16.68 36.35 -11.29
C ARG A 284 17.37 35.05 -11.67
N GLU A 285 18.61 34.89 -11.23
CA GLU A 285 19.49 33.77 -11.49
C GLU A 285 18.99 32.48 -10.82
N GLU A 286 18.18 32.60 -9.78
CA GLU A 286 17.53 31.47 -9.11
C GLU A 286 16.21 31.05 -9.79
N ARG A 287 15.67 31.89 -10.69
CA ARG A 287 14.43 31.57 -11.41
C ARG A 287 14.73 30.62 -12.58
N PRO A 288 13.85 29.64 -12.83
CA PRO A 288 13.99 28.75 -13.97
C PRO A 288 13.73 29.49 -15.29
N THR A 289 14.21 28.93 -16.39
CA THR A 289 13.76 29.34 -17.72
C THR A 289 12.36 28.80 -18.03
N MET A 290 11.61 29.42 -18.95
CA MET A 290 10.30 28.89 -19.35
C MET A 290 10.36 27.47 -19.94
N ALA A 291 11.49 27.07 -20.55
CA ALA A 291 11.71 25.71 -21.00
C ALA A 291 11.76 24.70 -19.83
N GLN A 292 12.49 25.03 -18.77
CA GLN A 292 12.52 24.23 -17.54
C GLN A 292 11.16 24.22 -16.84
N VAL A 293 10.46 25.35 -16.83
CA VAL A 293 9.08 25.41 -16.29
C VAL A 293 8.16 24.47 -17.07
N LEU A 294 8.24 24.49 -18.40
CA LEU A 294 7.44 23.61 -19.25
C LEU A 294 7.75 22.13 -18.99
N GLU A 295 9.03 21.75 -18.94
CA GLU A 295 9.47 20.38 -18.67
C GLU A 295 8.93 19.85 -17.33
N GLU A 296 9.05 20.62 -16.26
CA GLU A 296 8.58 20.23 -14.92
C GLU A 296 7.04 20.18 -14.84
N LEU A 297 6.33 21.04 -15.58
CA LEU A 297 4.87 20.98 -15.67
C LEU A 297 4.39 19.75 -16.47
N GLU A 298 5.09 19.38 -17.55
CA GLU A 298 4.82 18.16 -18.31
C GLU A 298 5.08 16.91 -17.47
N LEU A 299 6.17 16.88 -16.71
CA LEU A 299 6.45 15.82 -15.73
C LEU A 299 5.38 15.73 -14.64
N SER A 300 4.91 16.88 -14.13
CA SER A 300 3.80 16.94 -13.16
C SER A 300 2.50 16.37 -13.75
N LEU A 301 2.22 16.58 -15.03
CA LEU A 301 1.08 15.99 -15.74
C LEU A 301 1.26 14.49 -15.94
N GLU A 302 2.46 14.02 -16.28
CA GLU A 302 2.76 12.60 -16.43
C GLU A 302 2.48 11.83 -15.14
N TYR A 303 2.95 12.32 -13.99
CA TYR A 303 2.62 11.72 -12.68
C TYR A 303 1.10 11.66 -12.45
N GLN A 304 0.38 12.73 -12.81
CA GLN A 304 -1.07 12.79 -12.64
C GLN A 304 -1.82 11.83 -13.57
N GLU A 305 -1.42 11.72 -14.83
CA GLU A 305 -2.05 10.83 -15.82
C GLU A 305 -1.74 9.35 -15.53
N SER A 306 -0.53 9.04 -15.04
CA SER A 306 -0.18 7.71 -14.54
C SER A 306 -1.05 7.30 -13.35
N PHE A 307 -1.30 8.22 -12.41
CA PHE A 307 -2.23 7.98 -11.30
C PHE A 307 -3.68 7.78 -11.75
N GLN A 308 -4.15 8.55 -12.73
CA GLN A 308 -5.53 8.44 -13.24
C GLN A 308 -5.76 7.22 -14.14
N SER A 309 -4.75 6.78 -14.90
CA SER A 309 -4.85 5.67 -15.85
C SER A 309 -4.62 4.29 -15.22
N GLY A 310 -4.08 4.24 -13.99
CA GLY A 310 -3.80 2.97 -13.30
C GLY A 310 -2.67 2.14 -13.93
N LYS A 311 -1.88 2.71 -14.85
CA LYS A 311 -0.71 2.03 -15.45
C LYS A 311 0.33 1.69 -14.37
N PRO A 312 0.95 0.50 -14.39
CA PRO A 312 2.10 0.16 -13.55
C PRO A 312 3.18 1.24 -13.63
N MET A 313 3.70 1.69 -12.48
CA MET A 313 4.83 2.63 -12.43
C MET A 313 6.05 1.88 -12.94
N GLU A 314 6.72 2.39 -13.96
CA GLU A 314 7.91 1.75 -14.53
C GLU A 314 9.06 1.75 -13.50
N TYR A 315 9.92 0.74 -13.55
CA TYR A 315 10.99 0.60 -12.57
C TYR A 315 11.96 1.78 -12.59
N GLU A 316 12.14 2.41 -13.75
CA GLU A 316 12.95 3.62 -13.94
C GLU A 316 12.43 4.81 -13.12
N GLU A 317 11.11 4.99 -13.01
CA GLU A 317 10.50 6.04 -12.18
C GLU A 317 10.77 5.80 -10.70
N ILE A 318 10.66 4.54 -10.24
CA ILE A 318 10.95 4.15 -8.85
C ILE A 318 12.43 4.43 -8.50
N ILE A 319 13.35 4.20 -9.43
CA ILE A 319 14.78 4.50 -9.25
C ILE A 319 15.02 6.01 -9.13
N GLN A 320 14.33 6.83 -9.93
CA GLN A 320 14.45 8.30 -9.81
C GLN A 320 13.97 8.81 -8.45
N MET A 321 13.02 8.10 -7.82
CA MET A 321 12.52 8.40 -6.48
C MET A 321 13.41 7.86 -5.35
N ALA A 322 14.37 6.97 -5.66
CA ALA A 322 15.25 6.39 -4.66
C ALA A 322 16.12 7.46 -3.98
N ASP A 323 16.49 7.22 -2.73
CA ASP A 323 17.25 8.19 -1.96
C ASP A 323 18.61 8.48 -2.61
N ARG A 324 18.91 9.78 -2.78
CA ARG A 324 20.15 10.25 -3.43
C ARG A 324 21.44 9.88 -2.70
N GLU A 325 21.34 9.40 -1.46
CA GLU A 325 22.49 9.03 -0.64
C GLU A 325 23.22 7.77 -1.17
N GLN A 326 22.59 6.98 -2.04
CA GLN A 326 23.25 5.87 -2.74
C GLN A 326 22.87 5.90 -4.24
N PRO A 327 23.74 6.40 -5.14
CA PRO A 327 23.47 6.31 -6.57
C PRO A 327 23.39 4.84 -6.98
N LEU A 328 22.19 4.41 -7.41
CA LEU A 328 21.95 3.05 -7.87
C LEU A 328 22.59 2.89 -9.25
N VAL A 329 23.71 2.17 -9.32
CA VAL A 329 24.42 1.88 -10.58
C VAL A 329 24.01 0.49 -11.06
N TYR A 330 23.47 0.41 -12.27
CA TYR A 330 23.17 -0.84 -12.97
C TYR A 330 23.51 -0.67 -14.46
N THR A 331 23.96 -1.74 -15.10
CA THR A 331 24.37 -1.72 -16.51
C THR A 331 23.37 -2.42 -17.42
N ASN A 332 22.45 -3.21 -16.85
CA ASN A 332 21.49 -4.00 -17.59
C ASN A 332 20.23 -4.33 -16.76
N LYS A 333 19.17 -4.79 -17.43
CA LYS A 333 17.87 -5.11 -16.81
C LYS A 333 17.96 -6.23 -15.76
N ARG A 334 18.94 -7.14 -15.86
CA ARG A 334 19.10 -8.25 -14.90
C ARG A 334 19.68 -7.75 -13.57
N GLU A 335 20.68 -6.89 -13.62
CA GLU A 335 21.23 -6.21 -12.45
C GLU A 335 20.16 -5.35 -11.76
N LEU A 336 19.38 -4.61 -12.54
CA LEU A 336 18.26 -3.82 -11.99
C LEU A 336 17.26 -4.70 -11.25
N LYS A 337 16.85 -5.83 -11.83
CA LYS A 337 15.93 -6.77 -11.16
C LYS A 337 16.50 -7.33 -9.87
N LEU A 338 17.79 -7.69 -9.83
CA LEU A 338 18.45 -8.19 -8.62
C LEU A 338 18.51 -7.12 -7.52
N LEU A 339 18.76 -5.88 -7.92
CA LEU A 339 18.79 -4.72 -7.02
C LEU A 339 17.40 -4.46 -6.43
N LEU A 340 16.35 -4.41 -7.26
CA LEU A 340 14.98 -4.25 -6.81
C LEU A 340 14.48 -5.45 -5.99
N SER A 341 14.98 -6.67 -6.26
CA SER A 341 14.66 -7.85 -5.44
C SER A 341 15.31 -7.76 -4.04
N SER A 342 16.52 -7.21 -3.95
CA SER A 342 17.19 -6.94 -2.67
C SER A 342 16.50 -5.81 -1.89
N GLY A 343 15.85 -4.89 -2.63
CA GLY A 343 15.05 -3.80 -2.12
C GLY A 343 15.81 -2.48 -2.01
N ILE A 344 15.07 -1.37 -2.08
CA ILE A 344 15.59 -0.01 -2.11
C ILE A 344 14.76 0.92 -1.22
N ARG A 345 15.43 1.93 -0.64
CA ARG A 345 14.77 3.04 0.04
C ARG A 345 14.44 4.16 -0.92
N PHE A 346 13.27 4.75 -0.74
CA PHE A 346 12.81 5.90 -1.50
C PHE A 346 11.97 6.81 -0.61
N ASP A 347 11.57 7.98 -1.14
CA ASP A 347 10.78 8.97 -0.40
C ASP A 347 11.49 9.44 0.88
N TRP A 348 12.77 9.79 0.77
CA TRP A 348 13.66 10.21 1.86
C TRP A 348 13.80 9.16 2.97
N GLY A 349 13.88 7.90 2.57
CA GLY A 349 14.06 6.77 3.47
C GLY A 349 12.82 6.40 4.27
N ARG A 350 11.65 6.93 3.91
CA ARG A 350 10.37 6.69 4.62
C ARG A 350 9.63 5.48 4.07
N ARG A 351 10.01 5.01 2.89
CA ARG A 351 9.44 3.82 2.25
C ARG A 351 10.52 2.89 1.73
N TRP A 352 10.19 1.61 1.65
CA TRP A 352 11.04 0.55 1.14
C TRP A 352 10.32 -0.22 0.04
N PHE A 353 10.90 -0.28 -1.15
CA PHE A 353 10.37 -1.02 -2.29
C PHE A 353 11.16 -2.30 -2.49
N SER A 354 10.50 -3.41 -2.82
CA SER A 354 11.18 -4.60 -3.31
C SER A 354 10.34 -5.42 -4.29
N LEU A 355 10.95 -6.39 -4.97
CA LEU A 355 10.24 -7.37 -5.81
C LEU A 355 10.07 -8.70 -5.09
N SER A 356 8.89 -9.31 -5.24
CA SER A 356 8.65 -10.71 -4.86
C SER A 356 9.34 -11.68 -5.82
N LYS A 357 9.33 -12.98 -5.48
CA LYS A 357 9.86 -14.06 -6.34
C LYS A 357 9.20 -14.12 -7.73
N LYS A 358 7.96 -13.66 -7.86
CA LYS A 358 7.21 -13.58 -9.12
C LYS A 358 7.29 -12.21 -9.79
N GLU A 359 8.25 -11.38 -9.36
CA GLU A 359 8.44 -10.00 -9.85
C GLU A 359 7.22 -9.09 -9.64
N GLN A 360 6.37 -9.39 -8.66
CA GLN A 360 5.31 -8.50 -8.21
C GLN A 360 5.87 -7.50 -7.20
N ASN A 361 5.37 -6.27 -7.23
CA ASN A 361 5.85 -5.20 -6.37
C ASN A 361 5.49 -5.45 -4.90
N CYS A 362 6.43 -5.18 -4.00
CA CYS A 362 6.25 -5.18 -2.57
C CYS A 362 6.63 -3.80 -2.03
N GLU A 363 5.95 -3.38 -0.97
CA GLU A 363 6.23 -2.11 -0.31
C GLU A 363 6.29 -2.31 1.20
N MET A 364 7.09 -1.51 1.88
CA MET A 364 6.98 -1.31 3.31
C MET A 364 7.01 0.18 3.64
N ILE A 365 6.07 0.60 4.48
CA ILE A 365 5.98 1.96 5.01
C ILE A 365 6.67 1.98 6.38
N SER A 366 7.62 2.90 6.56
CA SER A 366 8.32 3.10 7.85
C SER A 366 7.34 3.49 8.94
N ALA A 367 7.62 3.06 10.18
CA ALA A 367 6.88 3.51 11.35
C ALA A 367 6.91 5.04 11.51
N SER A 368 7.90 5.74 10.95
CA SER A 368 7.99 7.21 10.98
C SER A 368 6.83 7.93 10.29
N GLU A 369 6.12 7.24 9.39
CA GLU A 369 4.93 7.78 8.72
C GLU A 369 3.64 7.53 9.53
N PHE A 370 3.75 6.93 10.72
CA PHE A 370 2.58 6.62 11.54
C PHE A 370 2.23 7.82 12.42
N THR A 371 0.94 8.12 12.48
CA THR A 371 0.41 9.03 13.51
C THR A 371 0.04 8.22 14.75
N PHE A 372 0.68 8.56 15.87
CA PHE A 372 0.38 8.00 17.18
C PHE A 372 -0.47 8.98 17.99
N GLN A 373 -1.53 8.50 18.63
CA GLN A 373 -2.40 9.36 19.45
C GLN A 373 -1.69 9.91 20.70
N ASP A 374 -0.80 9.11 21.29
CA ASP A 374 0.09 9.53 22.37
C ASP A 374 1.55 9.47 21.87
N PRO A 375 2.08 10.56 21.30
CA PRO A 375 3.46 10.57 20.82
C PRO A 375 4.48 10.53 21.97
N GLY A 376 4.08 10.75 23.23
CA GLY A 376 4.99 10.78 24.37
C GLY A 376 5.57 9.42 24.75
N ILE A 377 4.96 8.32 24.29
CA ILE A 377 5.43 6.95 24.54
C ILE A 377 6.35 6.40 23.45
N VAL A 378 6.60 7.17 22.37
CA VAL A 378 7.40 6.76 21.22
C VAL A 378 8.77 7.43 21.24
N GLN A 379 9.82 6.62 21.26
CA GLN A 379 11.20 7.07 21.12
C GLN A 379 11.78 6.55 19.79
N TRP A 380 12.32 7.43 18.97
CA TRP A 380 13.03 7.05 17.74
C TRP A 380 14.45 6.62 18.06
N ILE A 381 14.84 5.42 17.64
CA ILE A 381 16.19 4.88 17.86
C ILE A 381 16.77 4.30 16.57
N PRO A 382 18.08 4.42 16.32
CA PRO A 382 18.73 3.70 15.25
C PRO A 382 18.80 2.20 15.57
N HIS A 383 18.64 1.35 14.56
CA HIS A 383 18.70 -0.10 14.73
C HIS A 383 19.43 -0.78 13.56
N SER A 384 20.52 -1.49 13.85
CA SER A 384 21.47 -1.99 12.85
C SER A 384 20.91 -3.00 11.83
N THR A 385 19.83 -3.70 12.18
CA THR A 385 19.17 -4.68 11.31
C THR A 385 17.85 -4.16 10.70
N SER A 386 17.54 -2.88 10.92
CA SER A 386 16.38 -2.22 10.29
C SER A 386 16.68 -1.88 8.84
N ARG A 387 15.65 -1.90 8.00
CA ARG A 387 15.66 -1.34 6.64
C ARG A 387 15.65 0.19 6.64
N PHE A 388 15.19 0.79 7.73
CA PHE A 388 15.08 2.24 7.91
C PHE A 388 16.16 2.76 8.88
N SER A 389 16.46 4.06 8.77
CA SER A 389 17.47 4.72 9.63
C SER A 389 17.12 4.66 11.12
N GLU A 390 15.83 4.83 11.43
CA GLU A 390 15.29 4.80 12.78
C GLU A 390 14.06 3.90 12.85
N VAL A 391 13.76 3.41 14.06
CA VAL A 391 12.58 2.61 14.38
C VAL A 391 11.89 3.18 15.60
N ALA A 392 10.58 2.97 15.72
CA ALA A 392 9.80 3.41 16.86
C ALA A 392 9.97 2.44 18.03
N LYS A 393 10.62 2.88 19.11
CA LYS A 393 10.63 2.19 20.41
C LYS A 393 9.42 2.69 21.22
N ILE A 394 8.48 1.79 21.48
CA ILE A 394 7.25 2.09 22.21
C ILE A 394 7.32 1.47 23.59
N GLU A 395 7.30 2.31 24.62
CA GLU A 395 7.25 1.86 26.02
C GLU A 395 5.80 1.61 26.44
N ARG A 396 5.53 0.45 27.06
CA ARG A 396 4.17 0.03 27.49
C ARG A 396 3.10 0.16 26.39
N PRO A 397 3.16 -0.65 25.33
CA PRO A 397 2.35 -0.49 24.12
C PRO A 397 0.86 -0.91 24.28
N HIS A 398 0.21 -0.62 25.40
CA HIS A 398 -1.20 -0.96 25.62
C HIS A 398 -2.09 0.11 24.98
N ASN A 399 -3.09 -0.31 24.20
CA ASN A 399 -4.04 0.58 23.49
C ASN A 399 -3.35 1.57 22.54
N LEU A 400 -2.36 1.10 21.79
CA LEU A 400 -1.63 1.95 20.84
C LEU A 400 -2.49 2.18 19.58
N GLN A 401 -2.95 3.41 19.38
CA GLN A 401 -3.61 3.80 18.12
C GLN A 401 -2.58 4.25 17.10
N ILE A 402 -2.58 3.58 15.94
CA ILE A 402 -1.72 3.81 14.78
C ILE A 402 -2.62 4.20 13.61
N VAL A 403 -2.35 5.35 13.01
CA VAL A 403 -2.95 5.74 11.73
C VAL A 403 -1.86 5.85 10.70
N VAL A 404 -2.01 5.14 9.57
CA VAL A 404 -1.10 5.21 8.44
C VAL A 404 -1.86 5.45 7.14
N ASP A 405 -1.35 6.36 6.33
CA ASP A 405 -1.81 6.57 4.96
C ASP A 405 -1.20 5.50 4.06
N VAL A 406 -2.02 4.52 3.66
CA VAL A 406 -1.62 3.43 2.77
C VAL A 406 -1.91 3.84 1.34
N GLU A 407 -0.84 4.07 0.59
CA GLU A 407 -0.92 4.40 -0.82
C GLU A 407 -0.61 3.16 -1.64
N THR A 408 -1.64 2.49 -2.16
CA THR A 408 -1.44 1.26 -2.92
C THR A 408 -0.81 1.47 -4.31
N ARG A 409 -0.35 2.68 -4.63
CA ARG A 409 0.21 3.08 -5.93
C ARG A 409 1.47 2.31 -6.30
N PHE A 410 2.28 1.91 -5.31
CA PHE A 410 3.51 1.14 -5.50
C PHE A 410 3.26 -0.36 -5.60
N LEU A 411 2.07 -0.81 -5.20
CA LEU A 411 1.64 -2.21 -5.31
C LEU A 411 1.17 -2.52 -6.74
N SER A 412 1.29 -3.78 -7.13
CA SER A 412 0.78 -4.25 -8.42
C SER A 412 -0.76 -4.28 -8.38
N PRO A 413 -1.45 -3.66 -9.35
CA PRO A 413 -2.91 -3.55 -9.34
C PRO A 413 -3.56 -4.92 -9.61
N GLY A 414 -4.73 -5.15 -9.01
CA GLY A 414 -5.50 -6.39 -9.17
C GLY A 414 -4.93 -7.60 -8.42
N ILE A 415 -3.86 -7.40 -7.64
CA ILE A 415 -3.25 -8.45 -6.81
C ILE A 415 -3.78 -8.32 -5.38
N THR A 416 -4.03 -9.46 -4.74
CA THR A 416 -4.36 -9.49 -3.31
C THR A 416 -3.07 -9.43 -2.49
N TYR A 417 -2.99 -8.46 -1.59
CA TYR A 417 -1.88 -8.25 -0.68
C TYR A 417 -2.29 -8.59 0.74
N ALA A 418 -1.34 -9.09 1.52
CA ALA A 418 -1.41 -9.16 2.97
C ALA A 418 -0.56 -8.03 3.57
N ALA A 419 -1.12 -7.31 4.54
CA ALA A 419 -0.42 -6.29 5.33
C ALA A 419 0.15 -6.92 6.60
N TYR A 420 1.44 -6.76 6.83
CA TYR A 420 2.18 -7.32 7.95
C TYR A 420 2.72 -6.21 8.84
N LEU A 421 2.42 -6.27 10.13
CA LEU A 421 3.11 -5.45 11.13
C LEU A 421 4.51 -6.02 11.35
N VAL A 422 5.54 -5.17 11.29
CA VAL A 422 6.94 -5.60 11.45
C VAL A 422 7.52 -5.08 12.75
N LEU A 423 7.85 -5.99 13.67
CA LEU A 423 8.18 -5.65 15.07
C LEU A 423 9.24 -6.55 15.71
N LYS A 424 9.78 -6.11 16.84
CA LYS A 424 10.60 -6.90 17.78
C LYS A 424 10.11 -6.73 19.22
N TYR A 425 10.11 -7.80 20.00
CA TYR A 425 9.93 -7.76 21.45
C TYR A 425 11.28 -7.82 22.15
N CYS A 426 11.44 -7.02 23.20
CA CYS A 426 12.60 -7.10 24.08
C CYS A 426 12.11 -7.42 25.50
N ASP A 427 12.31 -8.66 25.93
CA ASP A 427 12.03 -9.10 27.30
C ASP A 427 13.34 -9.17 28.10
N THR A 428 13.33 -8.71 29.35
CA THR A 428 14.53 -8.45 30.15
C THR A 428 15.24 -9.69 30.72
N PHE A 429 14.79 -10.91 30.39
CA PHE A 429 15.38 -12.14 30.96
C PHE A 429 16.63 -12.66 30.23
N SER A 430 17.06 -12.05 29.13
CA SER A 430 18.39 -12.29 28.57
C SER A 430 19.22 -11.01 28.60
N SER A 431 19.91 -10.77 29.72
CA SER A 431 20.93 -9.74 29.88
C SER A 431 22.22 -10.01 29.05
N SER A 432 22.10 -10.69 27.92
CA SER A 432 23.16 -10.83 26.94
C SER A 432 22.63 -10.28 25.62
N SER A 433 23.25 -9.21 25.14
CA SER A 433 23.14 -8.62 23.80
C SER A 433 23.59 -9.56 22.67
N HIS A 434 23.47 -10.87 22.86
CA HIS A 434 23.70 -11.93 21.91
C HIS A 434 22.59 -12.97 22.10
N VAL A 435 21.43 -12.71 21.48
CA VAL A 435 20.56 -13.82 21.09
C VAL A 435 21.36 -14.60 20.05
N ASP A 436 21.81 -15.78 20.41
CA ASP A 436 22.56 -16.68 19.55
C ASP A 436 21.69 -17.05 18.33
N GLN A 437 21.92 -16.37 17.21
CA GLN A 437 21.17 -16.56 15.95
C GLN A 437 21.23 -18.01 15.45
N SER A 438 22.20 -18.80 15.91
CA SER A 438 22.35 -20.21 15.53
C SER A 438 21.31 -21.16 16.15
N LYS A 439 20.51 -20.70 17.14
CA LYS A 439 19.49 -21.49 17.83
C LYS A 439 18.04 -21.07 17.54
N MET A 440 17.81 -20.08 16.69
CA MET A 440 16.45 -19.70 16.31
C MET A 440 15.87 -20.79 15.41
N THR A 441 14.90 -21.55 15.93
CA THR A 441 14.09 -22.42 15.11
C THR A 441 13.35 -21.55 14.10
N ARG A 442 13.28 -21.97 12.83
CA ARG A 442 12.48 -21.29 11.79
C ARG A 442 10.96 -21.40 12.04
N GLU A 443 10.55 -21.86 13.22
CA GLU A 443 9.16 -22.11 13.55
C GLU A 443 8.47 -20.79 13.98
N PRO A 444 7.19 -20.59 13.60
CA PRO A 444 6.42 -19.41 13.98
C PRO A 444 6.27 -19.27 15.50
N ILE A 445 6.22 -18.03 15.99
CA ILE A 445 6.00 -17.72 17.41
C ILE A 445 4.57 -17.25 17.63
N PHE A 446 3.94 -17.75 18.69
CA PHE A 446 2.66 -17.24 19.16
C PHE A 446 2.84 -15.92 19.92
N LEU A 447 2.11 -14.89 19.49
CA LEU A 447 2.09 -13.58 20.12
C LEU A 447 0.69 -13.18 20.59
N GLY A 448 -0.36 -13.60 19.87
CA GLY A 448 -1.73 -13.27 20.27
C GLY A 448 -2.01 -11.76 20.34
N LEU A 449 -1.59 -11.00 19.32
CA LEU A 449 -1.90 -9.58 19.21
C LEU A 449 -3.39 -9.38 19.00
N GLN A 450 -4.02 -8.61 19.87
CA GLN A 450 -5.39 -8.13 19.68
C GLN A 450 -5.36 -6.73 19.07
N PHE A 451 -6.08 -6.54 17.96
CA PHE A 451 -6.17 -5.26 17.28
C PHE A 451 -7.57 -5.00 16.71
N LYS A 452 -7.89 -3.74 16.46
CA LYS A 452 -9.19 -3.31 15.99
C LYS A 452 -9.02 -2.23 14.94
N PHE A 453 -9.76 -2.32 13.83
CA PHE A 453 -9.88 -1.22 12.89
C PHE A 453 -10.88 -0.19 13.45
N LYS A 454 -10.63 1.11 13.28
CA LYS A 454 -11.43 2.18 13.91
C LYS A 454 -12.95 2.04 13.78
N ASP A 455 -13.42 1.63 12.60
CA ASP A 455 -14.85 1.47 12.30
C ASP A 455 -15.38 0.03 12.50
N ALA A 456 -14.54 -0.90 12.97
CA ALA A 456 -14.98 -2.24 13.30
C ALA A 456 -15.71 -2.25 14.65
N ASN A 457 -16.76 -3.05 14.80
CA ASN A 457 -17.40 -3.26 16.11
C ASN A 457 -16.68 -4.32 16.95
N GLU A 458 -15.93 -5.22 16.32
CA GLU A 458 -15.26 -6.35 16.96
C GLU A 458 -13.74 -6.29 16.75
N SER A 459 -12.98 -6.70 17.77
CA SER A 459 -11.53 -6.84 17.70
C SER A 459 -11.15 -8.08 16.89
N SER A 460 -10.16 -7.92 16.02
CA SER A 460 -9.49 -9.00 15.31
C SER A 460 -8.29 -9.49 16.13
N PHE A 461 -7.87 -10.72 15.86
CA PHE A 461 -6.74 -11.35 16.52
C PHE A 461 -5.74 -11.82 15.48
N SER A 462 -4.47 -11.50 15.69
CA SER A 462 -3.38 -12.07 14.92
C SER A 462 -2.49 -12.87 15.85
N HIS A 463 -2.50 -14.18 15.64
CA HIS A 463 -1.98 -15.14 16.61
C HIS A 463 -0.50 -15.41 16.42
N LEU A 464 0.02 -15.30 15.19
CA LEU A 464 1.33 -15.83 14.83
C LEU A 464 2.21 -14.80 14.15
N ALA A 465 3.46 -14.74 14.58
CA ALA A 465 4.53 -14.06 13.86
C ALA A 465 5.48 -15.06 13.20
N ASP A 466 5.93 -14.69 12.01
CA ASP A 466 7.03 -15.37 11.33
C ASP A 466 8.30 -14.53 11.47
N TRP A 467 9.45 -15.21 11.50
CA TRP A 467 10.75 -14.56 11.47
C TRP A 467 11.15 -14.20 10.05
N THR A 468 11.70 -13.00 9.88
CA THR A 468 12.37 -12.57 8.65
C THR A 468 13.87 -12.88 8.72
N ASP A 469 14.53 -12.90 7.56
CA ASP A 469 15.98 -13.18 7.48
C ASP A 469 16.85 -12.14 8.21
N ASN A 470 16.36 -10.90 8.39
CA ASN A 470 17.01 -9.85 9.18
C ASN A 470 16.63 -9.87 10.68
N GLY A 471 15.99 -10.95 11.13
CA GLY A 471 15.66 -11.19 12.53
C GLY A 471 14.53 -10.36 13.09
N TRP A 472 13.67 -9.78 12.25
CA TRP A 472 12.41 -9.13 12.66
C TRP A 472 11.26 -10.13 12.66
N MET A 473 10.17 -9.81 13.36
CA MET A 473 8.94 -10.59 13.32
C MET A 473 7.93 -9.88 12.41
N ILE A 474 7.26 -10.63 11.55
CA ILE A 474 6.16 -10.16 10.71
C ILE A 474 4.84 -10.80 11.15
N LEU A 475 3.81 -9.97 11.29
CA LEU A 475 2.51 -10.39 11.81
C LEU A 475 1.39 -9.93 10.88
N GLU A 476 0.67 -10.87 10.27
CA GLU A 476 -0.40 -10.55 9.30
C GLU A 476 -1.57 -9.86 10.01
N LEU A 477 -1.92 -8.66 9.57
CA LEU A 477 -3.03 -7.86 10.10
C LEU A 477 -4.30 -8.01 9.26
N CYS A 478 -4.17 -7.84 7.95
CA CYS A 478 -5.31 -7.88 7.03
C CYS A 478 -4.87 -8.26 5.62
N GLN A 479 -5.85 -8.63 4.80
CA GLN A 479 -5.68 -8.82 3.36
C GLN A 479 -6.53 -7.79 2.63
N PHE A 480 -6.11 -7.35 1.44
CA PHE A 480 -6.88 -6.47 0.59
C PHE A 480 -6.47 -6.61 -0.88
N VAL A 481 -7.37 -6.25 -1.80
CA VAL A 481 -7.04 -6.17 -3.22
C VAL A 481 -6.51 -4.78 -3.55
N SER A 482 -5.33 -4.71 -4.16
CA SER A 482 -4.73 -3.44 -4.55
C SER A 482 -5.42 -2.88 -5.79
N TYR A 483 -5.97 -1.67 -5.66
CA TYR A 483 -6.55 -0.90 -6.77
C TYR A 483 -5.89 0.48 -6.95
N ARG A 484 -4.67 0.67 -6.44
CA ARG A 484 -3.87 1.92 -6.54
C ARG A 484 -4.58 3.18 -6.04
N LYS A 485 -5.43 3.05 -5.03
CA LYS A 485 -6.04 4.15 -4.30
C LYS A 485 -5.26 4.45 -3.03
N VAL A 486 -5.27 5.71 -2.61
CA VAL A 486 -4.86 6.12 -1.27
C VAL A 486 -6.00 5.79 -0.30
N ALA A 487 -5.69 5.04 0.74
CA ALA A 487 -6.62 4.66 1.78
C ALA A 487 -5.97 4.82 3.16
N LYS A 488 -6.78 5.20 4.14
CA LYS A 488 -6.33 5.27 5.54
C LYS A 488 -6.49 3.93 6.21
N LEU A 489 -5.41 3.44 6.80
CA LEU A 489 -5.43 2.27 7.67
C LEU A 489 -5.35 2.76 9.12
N GLU A 490 -6.49 2.73 9.80
CA GLU A 490 -6.61 3.14 11.20
C GLU A 490 -6.70 1.89 12.09
N LEU A 491 -5.66 1.64 12.87
CA LEU A 491 -5.45 0.45 13.69
C LEU A 491 -5.35 0.85 15.17
N LEU A 492 -6.07 0.14 16.03
CA LEU A 492 -5.92 0.20 17.48
C LEU A 492 -5.36 -1.14 17.96
N LEU A 493 -4.18 -1.14 18.57
CA LEU A 493 -3.57 -2.32 19.17
C LEU A 493 -3.97 -2.41 20.65
N GLU A 494 -4.91 -3.29 20.98
CA GLU A 494 -5.55 -3.37 22.30
C GLU A 494 -4.82 -4.29 23.28
N GLY A 495 -4.18 -5.36 22.78
CA GLY A 495 -3.57 -6.39 23.60
C GLY A 495 -2.22 -6.81 23.05
N ILE A 496 -1.15 -6.19 23.55
CA ILE A 496 0.23 -6.54 23.23
C ILE A 496 0.82 -7.31 24.44
N PRO A 497 1.32 -8.55 24.26
CA PRO A 497 1.87 -9.37 25.35
C PRO A 497 3.29 -8.93 25.77
N CYS A 498 3.60 -7.63 25.80
CA CYS A 498 4.95 -7.13 26.07
C CYS A 498 5.08 -6.57 27.48
N TYR A 499 6.07 -7.07 28.24
CA TYR A 499 6.34 -6.62 29.60
C TYR A 499 7.13 -5.30 29.70
N ASN A 500 7.85 -4.88 28.65
CA ASN A 500 8.72 -3.69 28.68
C ASN A 500 8.51 -2.74 27.48
N PHE A 501 9.13 -3.03 26.34
CA PHE A 501 9.04 -2.19 25.14
C PHE A 501 9.00 -3.01 23.85
N MET A 502 8.35 -2.44 22.84
CA MET A 502 8.29 -2.98 21.48
C MET A 502 9.11 -2.07 20.55
N LEU A 503 9.85 -2.66 19.61
CA LEU A 503 10.39 -1.94 18.48
C LEU A 503 9.50 -2.18 17.27
N LEU A 504 9.11 -1.11 16.58
CA LEU A 504 8.27 -1.14 15.41
C LEU A 504 9.03 -0.57 14.22
N GLU A 505 9.23 -1.39 13.19
CA GLU A 505 9.93 -1.00 11.96
C GLU A 505 8.95 -0.36 10.97
N GLY A 506 7.73 -0.90 10.86
CA GLY A 506 6.72 -0.41 9.93
C GLY A 506 5.64 -1.43 9.57
N ILE A 507 4.96 -1.19 8.45
CA ILE A 507 3.95 -2.10 7.88
C ILE A 507 4.40 -2.50 6.48
N GLN A 508 4.51 -3.80 6.23
CA GLN A 508 4.95 -4.40 4.97
C GLN A 508 3.78 -5.02 4.22
N PHE A 509 3.74 -4.84 2.90
CA PHE A 509 2.72 -5.36 2.00
C PHE A 509 3.35 -6.42 1.09
N LEU A 510 2.87 -7.66 1.20
CA LEU A 510 3.35 -8.78 0.40
C LEU A 510 2.19 -9.40 -0.41
N PRO A 511 2.41 -9.78 -1.67
CA PRO A 511 1.37 -10.43 -2.48
C PRO A 511 1.08 -11.84 -1.96
N ILE A 512 -0.20 -12.21 -1.94
CA ILE A 512 -0.65 -13.54 -1.50
C ILE A 512 -0.60 -14.49 -2.69
N GLU A 513 0.19 -15.55 -2.56
CA GLU A 513 0.18 -16.64 -3.52
C GLU A 513 -0.93 -17.64 -3.15
N MET A 514 -2.02 -17.68 -3.93
CA MET A 514 -2.95 -18.81 -3.87
C MET A 514 -2.23 -20.06 -4.40
N GLN A 515 -1.63 -20.84 -3.50
CA GLN A 515 -1.19 -22.19 -3.86
C GLN A 515 -2.43 -23.04 -4.06
N ALA A 516 -2.54 -23.68 -5.24
CA ALA A 516 -3.43 -24.82 -5.38
C ALA A 516 -3.09 -25.79 -4.25
N ILE A 517 -4.09 -26.18 -3.48
CA ILE A 517 -3.93 -27.15 -2.40
C ILE A 517 -3.57 -28.47 -3.08
N GLU A 518 -2.28 -28.71 -3.30
CA GLU A 518 -1.77 -30.05 -3.51
C GLU A 518 -1.93 -30.75 -2.15
N GLU A 519 -3.08 -31.37 -1.95
CA GLU A 519 -3.28 -32.36 -0.91
C GLU A 519 -2.17 -33.39 -1.09
N GLU A 520 -1.18 -33.37 -0.18
CA GLU A 520 -0.30 -34.53 -0.08
C GLU A 520 -1.20 -35.72 0.18
N PRO A 521 -1.07 -36.82 -0.59
CA PRO A 521 -1.87 -37.99 -0.33
C PRO A 521 -1.61 -38.44 1.10
N LEU A 522 -2.62 -38.27 1.96
CA LEU A 522 -2.67 -38.86 3.28
C LEU A 522 -2.34 -40.34 3.11
N VAL A 523 -1.20 -40.78 3.65
CA VAL A 523 -0.88 -42.20 3.76
C VAL A 523 -1.82 -42.78 4.80
N VAL A 524 -3.06 -43.05 4.37
CA VAL A 524 -3.97 -43.90 5.10
C VAL A 524 -3.53 -45.32 4.83
N VAL A 525 -3.25 -46.05 5.91
CA VAL A 525 -3.23 -47.50 5.92
C VAL A 525 -4.64 -47.93 5.51
N ASP A 526 -4.75 -48.36 4.26
CA ASP A 526 -5.98 -48.76 3.61
C ASP A 526 -6.48 -50.07 4.25
N ASN A 527 -7.34 -49.97 5.27
CA ASN A 527 -7.89 -51.14 5.98
C ASN A 527 -9.03 -51.85 5.20
N SER A 528 -9.17 -51.57 3.91
CA SER A 528 -10.13 -52.25 3.02
C SER A 528 -9.50 -53.09 1.91
N ASN A 529 -8.19 -53.30 1.90
CA ASN A 529 -7.60 -54.27 0.98
C ASN A 529 -7.77 -55.69 1.51
N THR A 530 -8.81 -56.37 1.01
CA THR A 530 -8.99 -57.82 1.09
C THR A 530 -7.92 -58.63 0.32
N MET A 531 -6.92 -57.97 -0.28
CA MET A 531 -5.74 -58.62 -0.85
C MET A 531 -4.56 -58.56 0.12
N ILE A 532 -4.17 -59.74 0.62
CA ILE A 532 -3.03 -59.89 1.53
C ILE A 532 -1.73 -59.58 0.77
N ASP A 533 -0.94 -58.66 1.31
CA ASP A 533 0.37 -58.24 0.77
C ASP A 533 1.27 -59.46 0.49
N ALA A 534 1.78 -59.57 -0.74
CA ALA A 534 2.60 -60.70 -1.17
C ALA A 534 3.91 -60.85 -0.37
N ASN A 535 4.39 -59.77 0.28
CA ASN A 535 5.65 -59.74 1.05
C ASN A 535 5.43 -59.65 2.58
N TRP A 536 4.29 -60.10 3.08
CA TRP A 536 3.92 -60.01 4.50
C TRP A 536 4.92 -60.67 5.47
N GLU A 537 5.58 -61.76 5.05
CA GLU A 537 6.54 -62.51 5.88
C GLU A 537 7.75 -61.65 6.30
N GLN A 538 8.19 -60.73 5.45
CA GLN A 538 9.31 -59.82 5.72
C GLN A 538 8.89 -58.61 6.57
N LYS A 539 7.58 -58.37 6.71
CA LYS A 539 6.99 -57.20 7.39
C LYS A 539 6.44 -57.52 8.77
N LEU A 540 6.32 -58.80 9.13
CA LEU A 540 5.86 -59.22 10.46
C LEU A 540 7.00 -59.04 11.49
N PRO A 541 6.82 -58.22 12.55
CA PRO A 541 7.90 -57.99 13.51
C PRO A 541 8.26 -59.25 14.30
N ASN A 542 9.54 -59.55 14.50
CA ASN A 542 10.01 -60.76 15.19
C ASN A 542 9.49 -60.91 16.64
N ASP A 543 9.05 -59.83 17.27
CA ASP A 543 8.53 -59.78 18.64
C ASP A 543 6.99 -59.68 18.71
N TYR A 544 6.26 -59.99 17.64
CA TYR A 544 4.79 -59.94 17.58
C TYR A 544 4.10 -60.77 18.69
N GLN A 545 4.75 -61.84 19.19
CA GLN A 545 4.21 -62.69 20.24
C GLN A 545 3.93 -61.93 21.54
N TYR A 546 4.72 -60.90 21.85
CA TYR A 546 4.47 -60.05 23.02
C TYR A 546 3.17 -59.26 22.88
N ILE A 547 2.91 -58.73 21.69
CA ILE A 547 1.69 -57.96 21.36
C ILE A 547 0.46 -58.87 21.41
N ILE A 548 0.55 -60.07 20.83
CA ILE A 548 -0.55 -61.07 20.88
C ILE A 548 -0.82 -61.51 22.32
N LYS A 549 0.22 -61.71 23.14
CA LYS A 549 0.10 -62.03 24.57
C LYS A 549 -0.60 -60.89 25.35
N ALA A 550 -0.40 -59.64 24.96
CA ALA A 550 -1.06 -58.49 25.55
C ALA A 550 -2.53 -58.31 25.10
N ALA A 551 -2.96 -59.03 24.06
CA ALA A 551 -4.31 -59.03 23.52
C ALA A 551 -5.07 -60.35 23.73
N LYS A 552 -4.63 -61.17 24.70
CA LYS A 552 -5.07 -62.56 24.95
C LYS A 552 -6.57 -62.83 24.84
N ASP A 553 -7.42 -61.88 25.21
CA ASP A 553 -8.88 -62.06 25.20
C ASP A 553 -9.53 -61.83 23.82
N ARG A 554 -8.75 -61.47 22.79
CA ARG A 554 -9.24 -61.04 21.47
C ARG A 554 -8.65 -61.79 20.28
N VAL A 555 -7.80 -62.80 20.52
CA VAL A 555 -7.14 -63.58 19.47
C VAL A 555 -7.58 -65.04 19.55
N PRO A 556 -8.09 -65.63 18.45
CA PRO A 556 -8.44 -67.06 18.41
C PRO A 556 -7.23 -67.96 18.71
N TYR A 557 -7.43 -69.06 19.44
CA TYR A 557 -6.36 -69.99 19.85
C TYR A 557 -5.63 -70.69 18.69
N ASN A 558 -6.14 -70.62 17.46
CA ASN A 558 -5.62 -71.37 16.30
C ASN A 558 -5.49 -70.48 15.05
N ILE A 559 -4.70 -69.41 15.16
CA ILE A 559 -4.49 -68.40 14.10
C ILE A 559 -3.14 -68.62 13.39
N THR A 560 -3.11 -68.52 12.06
CA THR A 560 -1.89 -68.62 11.24
C THR A 560 -1.08 -67.32 11.25
N ASN A 561 0.23 -67.36 10.96
CA ASN A 561 1.06 -66.14 10.89
C ASN A 561 0.54 -65.11 9.86
N LYS A 562 -0.09 -65.57 8.79
CA LYS A 562 -0.70 -64.73 7.76
C LYS A 562 -1.94 -63.99 8.29
N GLU A 563 -2.76 -64.69 9.07
CA GLU A 563 -3.91 -64.10 9.75
C GLU A 563 -3.47 -63.18 10.90
N ILE A 564 -2.38 -63.51 11.62
CA ILE A 564 -1.76 -62.62 12.61
C ILE A 564 -1.31 -61.32 11.94
N TYR A 565 -0.59 -61.39 10.81
CA TYR A 565 -0.19 -60.19 10.08
C TYR A 565 -1.40 -59.36 9.67
N THR A 566 -2.43 -59.99 9.10
CA THR A 566 -3.67 -59.30 8.71
C THR A 566 -4.34 -58.62 9.91
N LEU A 567 -4.38 -59.29 11.06
CA LEU A 567 -4.96 -58.78 12.29
C LEU A 567 -4.14 -57.60 12.84
N LEU A 568 -2.81 -57.68 12.81
CA LEU A 568 -1.92 -56.59 13.23
C LEU A 568 -1.95 -55.42 12.24
N SER A 569 -2.12 -55.65 10.94
CA SER A 569 -2.31 -54.57 9.96
C SER A 569 -3.63 -53.83 10.16
N ASN A 570 -4.72 -54.56 10.45
CA ASN A 570 -6.04 -53.97 10.70
C ASN A 570 -6.13 -53.26 12.07
N GLY A 571 -5.33 -53.73 13.03
CA GLY A 571 -5.20 -53.16 14.36
C GLY A 571 -5.83 -54.05 15.44
N ILE A 572 -5.12 -54.18 16.57
CA ILE A 572 -5.52 -55.01 17.71
C ILE A 572 -5.53 -54.21 19.01
N LEU A 573 -6.59 -54.38 19.79
CA LEU A 573 -6.72 -53.76 21.09
C LEU A 573 -5.98 -54.59 22.17
N THR A 574 -5.07 -53.95 22.87
CA THR A 574 -4.26 -54.47 23.99
C THR A 574 -4.58 -53.68 25.27
N ASN A 575 -4.00 -54.10 26.40
CA ASN A 575 -4.12 -53.42 27.69
C ASN A 575 -5.59 -53.11 28.09
N LYS A 576 -6.43 -54.15 28.18
CA LYS A 576 -7.87 -54.05 28.48
C LYS A 576 -8.66 -53.14 27.53
N GLY A 577 -8.19 -52.97 26.29
CA GLY A 577 -8.85 -52.14 25.29
C GLY A 577 -8.46 -50.66 25.33
N GLN A 578 -7.46 -50.28 26.14
CA GLN A 578 -6.98 -48.90 26.22
C GLN A 578 -5.88 -48.55 25.22
N MET A 579 -5.26 -49.55 24.59
CA MET A 579 -4.18 -49.37 23.62
C MET A 579 -4.54 -50.09 22.32
N LEU A 580 -4.41 -49.43 21.18
CA LEU A 580 -4.55 -50.02 19.85
C LEU A 580 -3.17 -50.15 19.23
N PHE A 581 -2.79 -51.36 18.83
CA PHE A 581 -1.55 -51.62 18.10
C PHE A 581 -1.86 -51.90 16.64
N SER A 582 -1.05 -51.38 15.70
CA SER A 582 -1.16 -51.71 14.28
C SER A 582 0.19 -51.71 13.56
N LEU A 583 0.24 -52.28 12.36
CA LEU A 583 1.40 -52.20 11.46
C LEU A 583 1.08 -51.29 10.27
N ASP A 584 2.02 -50.43 9.90
CA ASP A 584 1.90 -49.66 8.67
C ASP A 584 2.22 -50.49 7.42
N LYS A 585 2.13 -49.86 6.24
CA LYS A 585 2.39 -50.50 4.93
C LYS A 585 3.81 -51.09 4.79
N ASN A 586 4.75 -50.66 5.63
CA ASN A 586 6.14 -51.11 5.62
C ASN A 586 6.43 -52.10 6.77
N GLY A 587 5.43 -52.50 7.56
CA GLY A 587 5.62 -53.38 8.71
C GLY A 587 6.18 -52.67 9.94
N ILE A 588 6.20 -51.33 9.96
CA ILE A 588 6.67 -50.56 11.11
C ILE A 588 5.53 -50.44 12.12
N LYS A 589 5.86 -50.62 13.40
CA LYS A 589 4.89 -50.61 14.49
C LYS A 589 4.28 -49.22 14.67
N CYS A 590 2.96 -49.15 14.75
CA CYS A 590 2.17 -47.98 15.10
C CYS A 590 1.34 -48.31 16.35
N CYS A 591 1.13 -47.32 17.23
CA CYS A 591 0.27 -47.51 18.39
C CYS A 591 -0.58 -46.28 18.65
N MET A 592 -1.76 -46.50 19.24
CA MET A 592 -2.65 -45.44 19.65
C MET A 592 -3.12 -45.70 21.08
N ALA A 593 -2.85 -44.76 21.98
CA ALA A 593 -3.35 -44.78 23.35
C ALA A 593 -4.72 -44.10 23.40
N SER A 594 -5.73 -44.75 23.95
CA SER A 594 -7.04 -44.13 24.17
C SER A 594 -6.96 -42.98 25.17
N ALA A 595 -7.92 -42.06 25.11
CA ALA A 595 -8.04 -41.01 26.14
C ALA A 595 -8.08 -41.57 27.57
N ARG A 596 -8.69 -42.76 27.73
CA ARG A 596 -8.75 -43.47 29.00
C ARG A 596 -7.37 -43.88 29.53
N ALA A 597 -6.44 -44.22 28.64
CA ALA A 597 -5.10 -44.69 29.00
C ALA A 597 -4.24 -43.62 29.72
N PHE A 598 -4.51 -42.33 29.47
CA PHE A 598 -3.72 -41.23 30.03
C PHE A 598 -4.55 -40.27 30.90
N LEU A 599 -5.87 -40.43 30.98
CA LEU A 599 -6.75 -39.65 31.87
C LEU A 599 -7.20 -40.44 33.11
N GLU A 600 -7.37 -41.77 33.01
CA GLU A 600 -7.67 -42.62 34.17
C GLU A 600 -6.38 -43.22 34.74
N ASP A 601 -6.27 -43.27 36.08
CA ASP A 601 -5.22 -44.01 36.77
C ASP A 601 -5.60 -45.51 36.87
N ASN A 602 -4.64 -46.37 37.19
CA ASN A 602 -4.78 -47.84 37.11
C ASN A 602 -5.88 -48.45 38.02
N ASP A 603 -6.40 -47.68 38.99
CA ASP A 603 -7.43 -48.11 39.94
C ASP A 603 -8.86 -47.69 39.55
N GLY A 604 -9.05 -47.10 38.36
CA GLY A 604 -10.36 -46.58 37.93
C GLY A 604 -10.74 -45.24 38.58
N GLU A 605 -9.84 -44.66 39.37
CA GLU A 605 -9.85 -43.25 39.76
C GLU A 605 -9.00 -42.43 38.77
N PHE A 606 -9.37 -41.17 38.52
CA PHE A 606 -8.63 -40.29 37.60
C PHE A 606 -7.24 -39.92 38.16
N SER A 607 -6.26 -39.69 37.28
CA SER A 607 -4.89 -39.37 37.69
C SER A 607 -4.83 -38.19 38.67
N ARG A 608 -3.92 -38.22 39.65
CA ARG A 608 -3.65 -37.11 40.61
C ARG A 608 -3.30 -35.76 39.94
N PHE A 609 -3.22 -35.72 38.61
CA PHE A 609 -2.79 -34.60 37.80
C PHE A 609 -3.90 -34.02 36.91
N SER A 610 -5.13 -34.54 36.95
CA SER A 610 -6.27 -34.00 36.18
C SER A 610 -7.36 -33.49 37.13
N ASP A 611 -7.79 -32.23 36.98
CA ASP A 611 -8.88 -31.67 37.80
C ASP A 611 -10.15 -32.49 37.61
N LEU A 612 -10.64 -33.07 38.71
CA LEU A 612 -11.64 -34.16 38.80
C LEU A 612 -12.98 -33.95 38.06
N ALA A 613 -13.31 -32.73 37.62
CA ALA A 613 -14.66 -32.35 37.16
C ALA A 613 -14.76 -32.08 35.64
N CYS A 614 -13.68 -32.35 34.90
CA CYS A 614 -13.45 -31.71 33.60
C CYS A 614 -13.85 -32.55 32.37
N PHE A 615 -14.15 -33.85 32.50
CA PHE A 615 -14.41 -34.73 31.35
C PHE A 615 -15.63 -35.63 31.54
N ARG A 616 -16.38 -35.84 30.44
CA ARG A 616 -17.50 -36.76 30.32
C ARG A 616 -17.14 -37.87 29.34
N TRP A 617 -17.36 -39.13 29.72
CA TRP A 617 -17.15 -40.26 28.82
C TRP A 617 -18.36 -40.47 27.93
N ILE A 618 -18.13 -40.48 26.62
CA ILE A 618 -19.17 -40.73 25.61
C ILE A 618 -18.76 -41.89 24.70
N SER A 619 -19.74 -42.55 24.10
CA SER A 619 -19.53 -43.62 23.11
C SER A 619 -19.93 -43.11 21.73
N LEU A 620 -19.02 -43.24 20.76
CA LEU A 620 -19.23 -42.85 19.37
C LEU A 620 -18.99 -44.07 18.48
N HIS A 621 -19.92 -44.37 17.56
CA HIS A 621 -19.85 -45.56 16.70
C HIS A 621 -18.62 -45.59 15.79
N GLU A 622 -18.10 -44.43 15.43
CA GLU A 622 -16.90 -44.25 14.62
C GLU A 622 -15.58 -44.32 15.43
N SER A 623 -15.65 -44.53 16.74
CA SER A 623 -14.46 -44.62 17.59
C SER A 623 -13.80 -46.00 17.51
N ARG A 624 -12.46 -46.03 17.50
CA ARG A 624 -11.65 -47.25 17.65
C ARG A 624 -11.63 -47.78 19.09
N PHE A 625 -12.15 -47.02 20.05
CA PHE A 625 -12.24 -47.35 21.48
C PHE A 625 -13.69 -47.24 21.97
N GLU A 626 -14.05 -48.03 22.99
CA GLU A 626 -15.40 -48.09 23.57
C GLU A 626 -15.92 -46.72 24.05
N LYS A 627 -15.03 -45.93 24.65
CA LYS A 627 -15.33 -44.60 25.21
C LYS A 627 -14.27 -43.60 24.79
N VAL A 628 -14.70 -42.37 24.56
CA VAL A 628 -13.86 -41.20 24.28
C VAL A 628 -14.15 -40.10 25.31
N ALA A 629 -13.19 -39.20 25.53
CA ALA A 629 -13.31 -38.15 26.55
C ALA A 629 -13.82 -36.85 25.93
N GLU A 630 -14.97 -36.37 26.38
CA GLU A 630 -15.50 -35.05 26.04
C GLU A 630 -15.19 -34.06 27.17
N CYS A 631 -14.42 -33.01 26.88
CA CYS A 631 -14.10 -31.99 27.87
C CYS A 631 -15.36 -31.15 28.20
N GLN A 632 -15.75 -31.11 29.47
CA GLN A 632 -16.89 -30.34 29.97
C GLN A 632 -16.47 -28.94 30.44
N SER A 633 -15.31 -28.85 31.09
CA SER A 633 -14.72 -27.60 31.58
C SER A 633 -13.23 -27.81 31.78
N GLY A 634 -12.39 -26.80 31.58
CA GLY A 634 -10.96 -26.92 31.88
C GLY A 634 -10.09 -26.15 30.90
N ARG A 635 -8.89 -25.77 31.36
CA ARG A 635 -7.91 -25.01 30.57
C ARG A 635 -6.65 -25.81 30.22
N VAL A 636 -6.46 -26.94 30.88
CA VAL A 636 -5.26 -27.76 30.78
C VAL A 636 -5.67 -29.21 30.57
N LEU A 637 -5.22 -29.80 29.47
CA LEU A 637 -5.30 -31.24 29.21
C LEU A 637 -3.90 -31.83 29.40
N ARG A 638 -3.70 -32.54 30.50
CA ARG A 638 -2.43 -33.24 30.78
C ARG A 638 -2.49 -34.64 30.15
N ILE A 639 -1.42 -34.97 29.45
CA ILE A 639 -1.19 -36.23 28.76
C ILE A 639 0.01 -36.86 29.44
N ASN A 640 -0.16 -38.07 29.97
CA ASN A 640 0.94 -38.90 30.45
C ASN A 640 0.74 -40.31 29.89
N CYS A 641 1.47 -40.64 28.83
CA CYS A 641 1.33 -41.91 28.13
C CYS A 641 2.68 -42.65 28.12
N PRO A 642 2.89 -43.60 29.06
CA PRO A 642 4.07 -44.45 29.04
C PRO A 642 3.96 -45.49 27.92
N ILE A 643 4.91 -45.47 26.99
CA ILE A 643 4.95 -46.42 25.87
C ILE A 643 6.11 -47.38 26.09
N ASN A 644 5.77 -48.66 26.17
CA ASN A 644 6.76 -49.72 26.26
C ASN A 644 7.57 -49.81 24.96
N SER A 645 8.89 -50.00 25.07
CA SER A 645 9.80 -50.16 23.92
C SER A 645 9.36 -51.27 22.96
N HIS A 646 8.71 -52.34 23.43
CA HIS A 646 8.18 -53.42 22.58
C HIS A 646 7.06 -52.96 21.62
N MET A 647 6.40 -51.84 21.90
CA MET A 647 5.36 -51.26 21.04
C MET A 647 5.95 -50.42 19.89
N LEU A 648 7.26 -50.18 19.89
CA LEU A 648 7.96 -49.33 18.92
C LEU A 648 8.99 -50.14 18.13
N THR A 649 9.28 -49.69 16.90
CA THR A 649 10.38 -50.21 16.10
C THR A 649 11.65 -49.42 16.44
N PRO A 650 12.76 -50.07 16.83
CA PRO A 650 14.02 -49.39 17.13
C PRO A 650 14.55 -48.56 15.96
N ASN A 651 15.35 -47.54 16.25
CA ASN A 651 15.98 -46.64 15.26
C ASN A 651 15.01 -45.90 14.32
N THR A 652 13.72 -45.86 14.68
CA THR A 652 12.68 -45.20 13.89
C THR A 652 12.37 -43.84 14.51
N THR A 653 12.24 -42.81 13.67
CA THR A 653 11.72 -41.52 14.10
C THR A 653 10.20 -41.59 14.10
N TYR A 654 9.59 -41.31 15.24
CA TYR A 654 8.15 -41.31 15.45
C TYR A 654 7.62 -39.88 15.55
N ALA A 655 6.39 -39.69 15.07
CA ALA A 655 5.59 -38.51 15.32
C ALA A 655 4.35 -38.91 16.13
N THR A 656 4.02 -38.04 17.10
CA THR A 656 2.88 -38.20 18.01
C THR A 656 1.77 -37.26 17.57
N TYR A 657 0.55 -37.79 17.47
CA TYR A 657 -0.63 -37.09 16.98
C TYR A 657 -1.74 -37.12 18.02
N LEU A 658 -2.30 -35.96 18.34
CA LEU A 658 -3.56 -35.87 19.09
C LEU A 658 -4.72 -36.15 18.14
N VAL A 659 -5.56 -37.15 18.44
CA VAL A 659 -6.74 -37.50 17.64
C VAL A 659 -8.00 -37.04 18.37
N CYS A 660 -8.74 -36.11 17.76
CA CYS A 660 -9.86 -35.43 18.40
C CYS A 660 -10.97 -35.00 17.43
N LYS A 661 -12.10 -34.57 17.99
CA LYS A 661 -13.22 -33.90 17.31
C LYS A 661 -13.51 -32.57 18.00
N LEU A 662 -13.95 -31.60 17.21
CA LEU A 662 -14.39 -30.28 17.67
C LEU A 662 -15.92 -30.26 17.80
N PRO A 663 -16.46 -29.42 18.71
CA PRO A 663 -17.90 -29.32 18.92
C PRO A 663 -18.62 -28.76 17.68
N GLU A 664 -19.86 -29.22 17.42
CA GLU A 664 -20.67 -28.78 16.28
C GLU A 664 -21.14 -27.31 16.45
N VAL A 665 -20.40 -26.40 15.78
CA VAL A 665 -20.73 -25.07 15.22
C VAL A 665 -21.39 -23.99 16.10
N SER A 666 -21.97 -24.28 17.27
CA SER A 666 -22.72 -23.28 18.05
C SER A 666 -21.96 -22.64 19.23
N HIS A 667 -20.84 -23.23 19.68
CA HIS A 667 -20.12 -22.77 20.88
C HIS A 667 -18.59 -22.92 20.82
N VAL A 668 -17.95 -22.82 19.66
CA VAL A 668 -16.47 -22.92 19.60
C VAL A 668 -15.84 -21.70 20.29
N THR A 669 -15.46 -21.86 21.56
CA THR A 669 -14.77 -20.86 22.39
C THR A 669 -13.26 -20.83 22.20
N LEU A 670 -12.69 -21.78 21.46
CA LEU A 670 -11.25 -21.90 21.21
C LEU A 670 -10.87 -21.13 19.94
N LYS A 671 -10.50 -19.86 20.10
CA LYS A 671 -9.98 -19.02 19.01
C LYS A 671 -8.44 -19.06 18.96
N CYS A 672 -7.79 -19.40 20.07
CA CYS A 672 -6.33 -19.49 20.16
C CYS A 672 -5.80 -20.92 19.90
N PRO A 673 -4.55 -21.06 19.43
CA PRO A 673 -3.87 -22.35 19.42
C PRO A 673 -3.65 -22.88 20.83
N LEU A 674 -3.58 -24.20 20.96
CA LEU A 674 -3.20 -24.88 22.19
C LEU A 674 -1.67 -24.92 22.32
N GLU A 675 -1.18 -24.49 23.46
CA GLU A 675 0.23 -24.53 23.81
C GLU A 675 0.58 -25.94 24.35
N VAL A 676 1.60 -26.57 23.78
CA VAL A 676 2.11 -27.90 24.18
C VAL A 676 3.37 -27.69 25.01
N LYS A 677 3.31 -28.04 26.30
CA LYS A 677 4.42 -27.97 27.25
C LYS A 677 4.87 -29.37 27.66
N ASP A 678 6.15 -29.68 27.52
CA ASP A 678 6.74 -30.88 28.13
C ASP A 678 6.78 -30.69 29.67
N ILE A 679 6.26 -31.67 30.41
CA ILE A 679 6.17 -31.61 31.89
C ILE A 679 7.25 -32.47 32.56
N ASN A 680 8.22 -33.05 31.83
CA ASN A 680 9.29 -33.82 32.45
C ASN A 680 10.24 -32.91 33.25
N PHE A 681 9.89 -32.69 34.53
CA PHE A 681 10.66 -31.99 35.54
C PHE A 681 12.07 -32.60 35.66
N GLY A 682 13.09 -31.93 35.10
CA GLY A 682 14.49 -32.22 35.45
C GLY A 682 15.56 -32.07 34.37
N SER A 683 15.24 -31.81 33.10
CA SER A 683 16.28 -31.57 32.08
C SER A 683 16.45 -30.06 31.81
N PRO A 684 17.67 -29.49 31.91
CA PRO A 684 17.89 -28.04 31.75
C PRO A 684 17.70 -27.48 30.32
N ASN A 685 17.35 -28.33 29.33
CA ASN A 685 17.63 -28.03 27.92
C ASN A 685 16.44 -28.11 26.94
N PHE A 686 15.18 -28.19 27.37
CA PHE A 686 14.06 -28.14 26.43
C PHE A 686 12.95 -27.21 26.90
N ASN A 687 13.07 -25.95 26.48
CA ASN A 687 12.05 -24.90 26.57
C ASN A 687 11.28 -24.74 25.23
N GLU A 688 11.24 -25.79 24.39
CA GLU A 688 10.50 -25.74 23.11
C GLU A 688 9.00 -25.84 23.38
N VAL A 689 8.35 -24.69 23.51
CA VAL A 689 6.90 -24.57 23.49
C VAL A 689 6.41 -24.75 22.06
N ARG A 690 5.51 -25.71 21.82
CA ARG A 690 4.87 -25.92 20.50
C ARG A 690 3.42 -25.48 20.53
N PHE A 691 2.85 -25.19 19.36
CA PHE A 691 1.45 -24.74 19.24
C PHE A 691 0.66 -25.64 18.29
N ILE A 692 -0.54 -26.05 18.70
CA ILE A 692 -1.51 -26.80 17.90
C ILE A 692 -2.66 -25.89 17.49
N TYR A 693 -3.01 -25.90 16.22
CA TYR A 693 -4.09 -25.08 15.68
C TYR A 693 -5.31 -25.94 15.45
N LEU A 694 -6.32 -25.78 16.31
CA LEU A 694 -7.59 -26.49 16.19
C LEU A 694 -8.44 -25.98 15.02
N SER A 695 -8.32 -24.70 14.68
CA SER A 695 -8.95 -24.12 13.49
C SER A 695 -7.91 -23.39 12.65
N SER A 696 -8.14 -23.32 11.33
CA SER A 696 -7.30 -22.53 10.45
C SER A 696 -7.44 -21.05 10.86
N PRO A 697 -6.34 -20.37 11.25
CA PRO A 697 -6.41 -18.98 11.62
C PRO A 697 -6.87 -18.16 10.41
N LYS A 698 -7.74 -17.20 10.67
CA LYS A 698 -8.33 -16.36 9.62
C LYS A 698 -7.84 -14.93 9.75
N THR A 699 -7.68 -14.28 8.62
CA THR A 699 -7.30 -12.86 8.50
C THR A 699 -8.48 -12.07 7.93
N PRO A 700 -8.78 -10.86 8.44
CA PRO A 700 -9.80 -10.02 7.84
C PRO A 700 -9.42 -9.56 6.42
N LEU A 701 -10.34 -9.74 5.48
CA LEU A 701 -10.31 -9.12 4.15
C LEU A 701 -10.97 -7.75 4.25
N ILE A 702 -10.19 -6.70 3.99
CA ILE A 702 -10.65 -5.32 4.03
C ILE A 702 -10.69 -4.71 2.63
N MET A 703 -11.67 -3.84 2.41
CA MET A 703 -11.76 -3.03 1.21
C MET A 703 -11.19 -1.64 1.50
N LEU A 704 -9.99 -1.36 0.99
CA LEU A 704 -9.36 -0.05 1.08
C LEU A 704 -10.05 0.92 0.08
N THR A 705 -11.24 1.42 0.43
CA THR A 705 -12.00 2.39 -0.38
C THR A 705 -12.38 3.63 0.41
N ASN A 706 -12.39 4.79 -0.24
CA ASN A 706 -12.78 6.08 0.35
C ASN A 706 -14.30 6.32 0.35
N SER A 707 -15.12 5.32 0.03
CA SER A 707 -16.57 5.46 -0.04
C SER A 707 -17.24 5.06 1.28
N ASP A 708 -17.97 6.00 1.87
CA ASP A 708 -18.77 5.81 3.09
C ASP A 708 -19.86 4.74 2.97
N GLN A 709 -20.11 4.22 1.76
CA GLN A 709 -21.25 3.38 1.44
C GLN A 709 -21.07 1.87 1.74
N ASP A 710 -19.85 1.38 1.97
CA ASP A 710 -19.59 -0.04 2.31
C ASP A 710 -19.29 -0.28 3.80
N ARG A 711 -19.37 0.76 4.65
CA ARG A 711 -18.85 0.77 6.03
C ARG A 711 -19.63 -0.07 7.06
N ASN A 712 -20.74 -0.71 6.67
CA ASN A 712 -21.60 -1.49 7.57
C ASN A 712 -21.57 -3.01 7.33
N GLN A 713 -20.72 -3.52 6.45
CA GLN A 713 -20.59 -4.96 6.21
C GLN A 713 -19.54 -5.59 7.12
N ARG A 714 -19.84 -6.76 7.70
CA ARG A 714 -18.86 -7.53 8.49
C ARG A 714 -17.63 -7.84 7.62
N PRO A 715 -16.39 -7.72 8.14
CA PRO A 715 -15.20 -8.13 7.40
C PRO A 715 -15.34 -9.59 7.00
N THR A 716 -15.19 -9.88 5.70
CA THR A 716 -15.09 -11.27 5.25
C THR A 716 -13.76 -11.81 5.75
N MET A 717 -13.72 -13.04 6.25
CA MET A 717 -12.50 -13.62 6.84
C MET A 717 -11.87 -14.61 5.86
N ASN A 718 -10.66 -14.32 5.40
CA ASN A 718 -9.88 -15.21 4.54
C ASN A 718 -8.98 -16.14 5.37
N PRO A 719 -8.57 -17.31 4.85
CA PRO A 719 -7.48 -18.08 5.44
C PRO A 719 -6.19 -17.25 5.51
N LEU A 720 -5.38 -17.46 6.56
CA LEU A 720 -4.08 -16.82 6.68
C LEU A 720 -3.15 -17.17 5.51
N SER A 721 -2.33 -16.22 5.07
CA SER A 721 -1.47 -16.38 3.88
C SER A 721 -0.19 -17.15 4.22
N ARG A 722 -0.24 -18.49 4.33
CA ARG A 722 0.91 -19.27 4.85
C ARG A 722 1.19 -20.62 4.17
N PRO A 723 2.46 -21.07 4.19
CA PRO A 723 2.83 -22.46 3.92
C PRO A 723 2.31 -23.40 5.02
N LYS A 724 2.10 -24.68 4.66
CA LYS A 724 1.50 -25.73 5.53
C LYS A 724 2.18 -25.80 6.91
N ILE A 725 1.41 -25.57 7.98
CA ILE A 725 1.85 -25.75 9.37
C ILE A 725 1.72 -27.25 9.71
N GLU A 726 2.82 -27.90 10.11
CA GLU A 726 2.81 -29.34 10.47
C GLU A 726 1.86 -29.66 11.64
N SER A 727 1.65 -28.71 12.56
CA SER A 727 0.79 -28.83 13.75
C SER A 727 -0.65 -28.35 13.55
N MET A 728 -1.10 -28.14 12.31
CA MET A 728 -2.50 -27.83 11.99
C MET A 728 -3.36 -29.09 12.07
N LEU A 729 -4.59 -28.97 12.61
CA LEU A 729 -5.56 -30.05 12.59
C LEU A 729 -5.87 -30.49 11.15
N ARG A 730 -5.81 -31.79 10.89
CA ARG A 730 -6.14 -32.40 9.59
C ARG A 730 -7.32 -33.35 9.74
N GLN A 731 -8.25 -33.31 8.80
CA GLN A 731 -9.36 -34.25 8.77
C GLN A 731 -8.89 -35.62 8.28
N ARG A 732 -9.31 -36.67 8.98
CA ARG A 732 -9.06 -38.07 8.63
C ARG A 732 -10.26 -38.64 7.88
N LYS A 733 -10.01 -39.70 7.09
CA LYS A 733 -11.08 -40.43 6.37
C LYS A 733 -12.09 -41.11 7.31
N ASP A 734 -11.68 -41.42 8.54
CA ASP A 734 -12.54 -42.03 9.56
C ASP A 734 -13.40 -41.00 10.33
N GLY A 735 -13.46 -39.75 9.85
CA GLY A 735 -14.29 -38.69 10.41
C GLY A 735 -13.67 -37.97 11.62
N TRP A 736 -12.53 -38.45 12.14
CA TRP A 736 -11.75 -37.81 13.20
C TRP A 736 -10.81 -36.74 12.64
N MET A 737 -10.19 -35.96 13.52
CA MET A 737 -9.14 -35.01 13.16
C MET A 737 -7.85 -35.30 13.92
N GLU A 738 -6.70 -35.01 13.32
CA GLU A 738 -5.37 -35.20 13.93
C GLU A 738 -4.50 -33.95 13.88
N ALA A 739 -3.68 -33.72 14.91
CA ALA A 739 -2.59 -32.74 14.86
C ALA A 739 -1.31 -33.32 15.46
N GLN A 740 -0.17 -33.06 14.82
CA GLN A 740 1.14 -33.47 15.32
C GLN A 740 1.54 -32.63 16.53
N ILE A 741 1.87 -33.28 17.65
CA ILE A 741 2.21 -32.63 18.92
C ILE A 741 3.67 -32.87 19.33
N TRP A 742 4.27 -33.98 18.90
CA TRP A 742 5.67 -34.29 19.20
C TRP A 742 6.32 -35.14 18.12
N THR A 743 7.65 -35.19 18.13
CA THR A 743 8.52 -36.05 17.34
C THR A 743 9.67 -36.53 18.22
N PHE A 744 9.93 -37.84 18.23
CA PHE A 744 11.03 -38.42 19.00
C PHE A 744 11.66 -39.59 18.22
N LYS A 745 12.88 -39.98 18.58
CA LYS A 745 13.55 -41.15 18.00
C LYS A 745 13.51 -42.30 18.99
N ALA A 746 12.96 -43.45 18.56
CA ALA A 746 12.91 -44.65 19.38
C ALA A 746 14.27 -45.38 19.38
N ASP A 747 14.77 -45.75 20.55
CA ASP A 747 15.96 -46.59 20.73
C ASP A 747 15.55 -47.97 21.27
N ALA A 748 16.40 -48.99 21.08
CA ALA A 748 16.08 -50.39 21.33
C ALA A 748 15.81 -50.74 22.81
N ALA A 749 16.27 -49.91 23.76
CA ALA A 749 16.28 -50.22 25.18
C ALA A 749 15.35 -49.36 26.06
N THR A 750 14.80 -48.26 25.55
CA THR A 750 14.12 -47.25 26.39
C THR A 750 12.62 -47.22 26.14
N SER A 751 11.85 -47.41 27.21
CA SER A 751 10.44 -47.02 27.21
C SER A 751 10.37 -45.50 27.13
N VAL A 752 9.49 -44.98 26.29
CA VAL A 752 9.33 -43.53 26.06
C VAL A 752 8.12 -43.08 26.87
N ASN A 753 8.32 -42.14 27.80
CA ASN A 753 7.19 -41.53 28.49
C ASN A 753 6.77 -40.24 27.78
N VAL A 754 5.57 -40.24 27.23
CA VAL A 754 5.02 -39.06 26.56
C VAL A 754 4.26 -38.21 27.57
N THR A 755 4.93 -37.19 28.13
CA THR A 755 4.35 -36.30 29.15
C THR A 755 4.19 -34.87 28.65
N PHE A 756 2.95 -34.42 28.45
CA PHE A 756 2.63 -33.07 27.97
C PHE A 756 1.46 -32.42 28.67
N ALA A 757 1.46 -31.09 28.72
CA ALA A 757 0.28 -30.29 29.01
C ALA A 757 -0.12 -29.53 27.74
N LEU A 758 -1.38 -29.68 27.36
CA LEU A 758 -2.05 -28.84 26.37
C LEU A 758 -2.78 -27.73 27.12
N THR A 759 -2.31 -26.50 27.01
CA THR A 759 -2.86 -25.33 27.72
C THR A 759 -3.51 -24.36 26.74
N CYS A 760 -4.70 -23.86 27.07
CA CYS A 760 -5.33 -22.73 26.36
C CYS A 760 -5.04 -21.40 27.08
N ASN A 761 -5.25 -20.28 26.38
CA ASN A 761 -5.10 -18.93 26.95
C ASN A 761 -6.05 -18.71 28.15
N GLU A 762 -5.73 -17.78 29.05
CA GLU A 762 -6.45 -17.51 30.30
C GLU A 762 -7.95 -17.19 30.11
N ARG A 763 -8.35 -16.74 28.91
CA ARG A 763 -9.73 -16.39 28.59
C ARG A 763 -10.54 -17.51 27.93
N GLU A 764 -9.90 -18.62 27.53
CA GLU A 764 -10.55 -19.71 26.80
C GLU A 764 -10.74 -20.98 27.67
N GLN A 765 -11.56 -21.91 27.17
CA GLN A 765 -11.80 -23.22 27.78
C GLN A 765 -11.83 -24.31 26.71
N LEU A 766 -11.38 -25.52 27.07
CA LEU A 766 -11.35 -26.70 26.21
C LEU A 766 -12.73 -27.38 26.03
N THR A 767 -13.80 -26.77 26.54
CA THR A 767 -15.15 -27.34 26.55
C THR A 767 -15.63 -27.77 25.15
N GLY A 768 -16.19 -28.98 25.07
CA GLY A 768 -16.66 -29.61 23.85
C GLY A 768 -15.58 -30.31 23.03
N LEU A 769 -14.29 -30.20 23.37
CA LEU A 769 -13.23 -30.97 22.71
C LEU A 769 -13.41 -32.46 23.05
N ILE A 770 -13.60 -33.29 22.03
CA ILE A 770 -13.73 -34.75 22.17
C ILE A 770 -12.40 -35.38 21.79
N VAL A 771 -11.72 -36.01 22.74
CA VAL A 771 -10.42 -36.65 22.55
C VAL A 771 -10.62 -38.16 22.44
N GLN A 772 -10.20 -38.73 21.30
CA GLN A 772 -10.18 -40.18 21.11
C GLN A 772 -8.94 -40.80 21.76
N GLY A 773 -7.79 -40.16 21.57
CA GLY A 773 -6.52 -40.68 22.00
C GLY A 773 -5.32 -40.01 21.36
N ILE A 774 -4.16 -40.64 21.52
CA ILE A 774 -2.89 -40.20 20.98
C ILE A 774 -2.33 -41.31 20.11
N GLU A 775 -2.10 -41.00 18.83
CA GLU A 775 -1.56 -41.94 17.85
C GLU A 775 -0.08 -41.66 17.59
N ILE A 776 0.71 -42.72 17.49
CA ILE A 776 2.16 -42.67 17.33
C ILE A 776 2.51 -43.49 16.11
N ARG A 777 3.04 -42.81 15.10
CA ARG A 777 3.37 -43.40 13.80
C ARG A 777 4.73 -42.94 13.28
N PRO A 778 5.39 -43.71 12.42
CA PRO A 778 6.69 -43.35 11.85
C PRO A 778 6.62 -42.04 11.08
N LYS A 779 7.59 -41.14 11.29
CA LYS A 779 7.78 -39.93 10.49
C LYS A 779 8.73 -40.27 9.33
N TYR A 780 8.20 -40.31 8.11
CA TYR A 780 8.99 -40.50 6.90
C TYR A 780 9.58 -39.15 6.48
N THR A 781 10.89 -38.98 6.62
CA THR A 781 11.58 -37.82 6.05
C THR A 781 11.61 -38.00 4.54
N LEU A 782 10.90 -37.15 3.78
CA LEU A 782 11.12 -37.04 2.35
C LEU A 782 12.56 -36.53 2.16
N LEU A 783 13.47 -37.41 1.74
CA LEU A 783 14.71 -36.97 1.12
C LEU A 783 14.31 -36.26 -0.18
N VAL A 784 14.24 -34.93 -0.10
CA VAL A 784 14.16 -34.08 -1.30
C VAL A 784 15.42 -34.42 -2.11
N LYS A 785 15.22 -35.03 -3.28
CA LYS A 785 16.28 -35.25 -4.26
C LYS A 785 16.69 -33.93 -4.91
#